data_AF-K2FA26-F1
#
_entry.id   AF-K2FA26-F1
#
_cell.length_a   1.000
_cell.length_b   1.000
_cell.length_c   1.000
_cell.angle_alpha   90.00
_cell.angle_beta   90.00
_cell.angle_gamma   90.00
#
_symmetry.space_group_name_H-M   'P 1'
#
loop_
_entity.id
_entity.type
_entity.pdbx_description
1 polymer ?
#
loop_
_entity_poly.entity_id
_entity_poly.type
_entity_poly.pdbx_seq_one_letter_code
_entity_poly.pdbx_strand_id
1 'polypeptide(L)'
;MGLLDEITNWNQQNPQKPVNPPSQNPQPLKTPGWLLWEILAAPFAPEPQPQIQNTINPDSAPTQIFAQNIQPQATTEQNQTTTWSVPPPIQPPQQPWQNPTKKNKGNSDFSRIFGSIWLAWVVLFSAFLAYVVFNPDQAQFFISLWIDPQEIKNLLGKLVDYSFWLLTWAVSIISLVFLFTAFATKKEYKKKKTIATIISIFSIIVLFWVISFWAWLVTIIWATDYVNTRWNIIVRDADMMKSEKFKNWMDEVTSFDNVIWPVTLQYDLSANARNVSKAIDITSYTIDFDGDWKDDKVWVNPEKDADIIFTFDKKKSYVPKWKYFWTEKITWKEKEYDMELPVITIVWLAIQSEKDDRLWWKRLTIDVSDLKKLWRMDFYHEDSTWNFSDIADKSYNWSDKYSPQKTFKNESLICMLIKNNQKDPDYCDKIFIVWAEWQSDFWWVILTEKDPLSPLIVNFSFQPKNNDTVISSYLWSFDDNTQEDKETVEHVFLDYWKHNVKLDLKLANWTTSSLFQDINIQKPLLLSKPTSDNPYENNNSLIRITDKSWKSVVEWTYKRDLSMYHLKVGIPLTLDFDASYVKVDERTYDLDKVEWDFNEDWKFEKSWEKVSYNFLENKKYTILIKYTFNSKLRKDVQVMDEKIVVEADKKDIDVQLSSTQDSDYAPTIVHFDWSASQVKEWTITKFTYDFWEWKTPVDWDAKQDYRYRFPWEYMVEFAVTKDDWSKQSIKKKIILKEKSKDVIINTSVSSWYIWKQIDFDSAGSIWQIDVYSWDFWDWSRSSEPTPSHSYSTAWTYQIKLTLTFADWVIKNWSKTIIVK
;
A
#
# COMPACT_ATOMS: atom_id res chain seq x y z
N MET A 1 2.27 -38.65 -51.42
CA MET A 1 3.46 -37.84 -51.03
C MET A 1 3.38 -37.75 -49.51
N GLY A 2 4.27 -38.32 -48.69
CA GLY A 2 5.70 -38.62 -48.87
C GLY A 2 6.51 -37.54 -48.12
N LEU A 3 7.49 -37.84 -47.24
CA LEU A 3 8.28 -39.06 -47.02
C LEU A 3 8.72 -39.23 -45.54
N LEU A 4 8.75 -40.48 -45.07
CA LEU A 4 9.84 -41.22 -44.38
C LEU A 4 10.27 -41.01 -42.90
N ASP A 5 10.69 -42.17 -42.35
CA ASP A 5 11.75 -42.53 -41.37
C ASP A 5 11.73 -42.14 -39.86
N GLU A 6 11.23 -43.08 -39.06
CA GLU A 6 11.99 -44.05 -38.20
C GLU A 6 13.26 -43.70 -37.37
N ILE A 7 13.35 -44.42 -36.22
CA ILE A 7 14.52 -45.17 -35.67
C ILE A 7 15.40 -44.63 -34.48
N THR A 8 15.26 -45.36 -33.36
CA THR A 8 16.19 -45.72 -32.24
C THR A 8 16.97 -44.72 -31.35
N ASN A 9 16.63 -44.76 -30.05
CA ASN A 9 17.43 -45.33 -28.93
C ASN A 9 18.98 -45.39 -29.02
N TRP A 10 19.66 -45.05 -27.91
CA TRP A 10 20.92 -45.71 -27.52
C TRP A 10 21.16 -45.78 -25.98
N ASN A 11 21.25 -47.01 -25.45
CA ASN A 11 22.07 -47.55 -24.31
C ASN A 11 22.30 -46.74 -23.00
N GLN A 12 22.01 -47.29 -21.79
CA GLN A 12 22.73 -48.36 -21.01
C GLN A 12 24.08 -47.88 -20.40
N GLN A 13 24.55 -48.25 -19.19
CA GLN A 13 24.09 -49.25 -18.20
C GLN A 13 24.66 -48.99 -16.76
N ASN A 14 23.79 -49.13 -15.74
CA ASN A 14 23.96 -49.98 -14.52
C ASN A 14 24.95 -49.61 -13.37
N PRO A 15 25.00 -50.34 -12.21
CA PRO A 15 24.72 -49.68 -10.91
C PRO A 15 25.62 -50.07 -9.71
N GLN A 16 25.44 -49.40 -8.56
CA GLN A 16 25.51 -50.05 -7.22
C GLN A 16 24.53 -49.43 -6.21
N LYS A 17 24.15 -50.25 -5.22
CA LYS A 17 23.28 -50.00 -4.04
C LYS A 17 24.05 -50.57 -2.82
N PRO A 18 23.75 -50.27 -1.52
CA PRO A 18 22.51 -50.77 -0.90
C PRO A 18 21.96 -50.07 0.40
N VAL A 19 20.84 -50.62 0.91
CA VAL A 19 20.24 -50.55 2.29
C VAL A 19 19.36 -49.33 2.68
N ASN A 20 18.23 -49.63 3.34
CA ASN A 20 17.18 -48.75 3.93
C ASN A 20 17.33 -48.72 5.50
N PRO A 21 16.32 -48.42 6.36
CA PRO A 21 15.12 -47.56 6.29
C PRO A 21 15.08 -46.49 7.45
N PRO A 22 14.03 -45.63 7.56
CA PRO A 22 13.93 -44.58 8.60
C PRO A 22 13.07 -44.93 9.83
N SER A 23 13.21 -44.20 10.95
CA SER A 23 12.24 -44.17 12.06
C SER A 23 12.37 -42.97 13.02
N GLN A 24 11.21 -42.39 13.37
CA GLN A 24 10.83 -41.71 14.64
C GLN A 24 11.38 -40.33 15.11
N ASN A 25 10.39 -39.55 15.54
CA ASN A 25 10.30 -38.27 16.29
C ASN A 25 10.58 -38.52 17.82
N PRO A 26 10.44 -37.59 18.81
CA PRO A 26 10.20 -36.12 18.77
C PRO A 26 10.93 -35.25 19.87
N GLN A 27 10.62 -33.93 19.92
CA GLN A 27 10.64 -33.02 21.11
C GLN A 27 12.01 -32.57 21.73
N PRO A 28 12.08 -31.58 22.68
CA PRO A 28 11.42 -30.25 22.73
C PRO A 28 12.27 -29.06 23.29
N LEU A 29 11.69 -27.84 23.22
CA LEU A 29 11.78 -26.64 24.11
C LEU A 29 13.09 -26.16 24.84
N LYS A 30 13.32 -24.84 24.66
CA LYS A 30 13.67 -23.77 25.66
C LYS A 30 15.12 -23.46 26.13
N THR A 31 15.34 -22.14 26.28
CA THR A 31 16.40 -21.40 26.99
C THR A 31 17.84 -21.45 26.42
N PRO A 32 18.61 -20.35 26.60
CA PRO A 32 19.56 -20.29 27.71
C PRO A 32 19.66 -18.95 28.46
N GLY A 33 20.37 -18.99 29.59
CA GLY A 33 21.17 -17.91 30.23
C GLY A 33 22.35 -18.61 30.97
N TRP A 34 23.13 -18.04 31.89
CA TRP A 34 23.24 -16.71 32.53
C TRP A 34 24.63 -16.08 32.19
N LEU A 35 25.07 -14.89 32.64
CA LEU A 35 25.53 -14.45 33.99
C LEU A 35 25.71 -12.89 33.93
N LEU A 36 25.46 -12.01 34.92
CA LEU A 36 25.62 -11.94 36.40
C LEU A 36 26.83 -11.07 36.82
N TRP A 37 26.57 -9.87 37.37
CA TRP A 37 27.40 -9.06 38.29
C TRP A 37 26.49 -8.14 39.14
N GLU A 38 27.00 -7.57 40.24
CA GLU A 38 26.17 -7.20 41.40
C GLU A 38 26.10 -5.69 41.79
N ILE A 39 24.90 -5.30 42.26
CA ILE A 39 24.59 -4.50 43.49
C ILE A 39 25.35 -3.19 43.79
N LEU A 40 24.60 -2.08 43.95
CA LEU A 40 24.58 -1.28 45.21
C LEU A 40 23.44 -0.23 45.31
N ALA A 41 22.77 -0.24 46.47
CA ALA A 41 22.02 0.82 47.18
C ALA A 41 20.96 1.73 46.49
N ALA A 42 19.86 1.94 47.22
CA ALA A 42 18.83 3.00 47.09
C ALA A 42 18.70 3.70 48.47
N PRO A 43 17.66 4.51 48.82
CA PRO A 43 16.63 5.23 48.05
C PRO A 43 16.56 6.75 48.40
N PHE A 44 15.61 7.55 47.87
CA PHE A 44 15.02 8.71 48.59
C PHE A 44 13.72 9.28 47.99
N ALA A 45 12.81 9.71 48.88
CA ALA A 45 11.60 10.54 48.74
C ALA A 45 11.23 11.05 50.19
N PRO A 46 10.28 11.98 50.47
CA PRO A 46 9.22 12.58 49.62
C PRO A 46 8.96 14.12 49.78
N GLU A 47 8.02 14.68 48.98
CA GLU A 47 7.02 15.78 49.23
C GLU A 47 7.39 17.16 49.88
N PRO A 48 6.50 18.20 49.93
CA PRO A 48 5.15 18.45 49.34
C PRO A 48 4.99 19.82 48.56
N GLN A 49 3.75 20.26 48.23
CA GLN A 49 3.38 21.58 47.62
C GLN A 49 2.88 22.65 48.63
N PRO A 50 2.70 23.94 48.23
CA PRO A 50 1.39 24.52 47.80
C PRO A 50 1.46 25.30 46.43
N GLN A 51 0.41 25.55 45.61
CA GLN A 51 -0.93 26.22 45.77
C GLN A 51 -0.81 27.77 45.99
N ILE A 52 -1.60 28.72 45.43
CA ILE A 52 -2.89 28.69 44.67
C ILE A 52 -3.22 30.06 43.94
N GLN A 53 -4.02 30.07 42.85
CA GLN A 53 -4.92 31.15 42.32
C GLN A 53 -4.37 32.57 41.90
N ASN A 54 -5.05 33.48 41.16
CA ASN A 54 -6.39 33.51 40.49
C ASN A 54 -6.51 34.50 39.27
N THR A 55 -7.20 34.07 38.20
CA THR A 55 -8.24 34.72 37.32
C THR A 55 -8.32 36.24 37.03
N ILE A 56 -8.74 36.60 35.78
CA ILE A 56 -9.86 37.52 35.35
C ILE A 56 -9.60 38.18 33.96
N ASN A 57 -10.65 38.26 33.12
CA ASN A 57 -10.83 38.96 31.83
C ASN A 57 -11.87 40.11 32.05
N PRO A 58 -12.16 41.14 31.20
CA PRO A 58 -12.17 41.09 29.73
C PRO A 58 -12.03 42.43 28.90
N ASP A 59 -12.22 42.28 27.58
CA ASP A 59 -12.93 43.15 26.60
C ASP A 59 -12.57 44.61 26.22
N SER A 60 -12.81 44.84 24.92
CA SER A 60 -13.29 46.05 24.21
C SER A 60 -12.30 47.05 23.58
N ALA A 61 -12.67 47.51 22.37
CA ALA A 61 -12.02 48.56 21.57
C ALA A 61 -12.92 49.83 21.53
N PRO A 62 -12.47 50.97 20.95
CA PRO A 62 -12.67 51.19 19.51
C PRO A 62 -11.58 52.05 18.79
N THR A 63 -11.84 52.34 17.51
CA THR A 63 -10.98 52.97 16.49
C THR A 63 -10.97 54.51 16.49
N GLN A 64 -9.99 55.16 15.81
CA GLN A 64 -10.14 55.85 14.47
C GLN A 64 -9.29 57.14 14.21
N ILE A 65 -8.98 57.41 12.92
CA ILE A 65 -8.59 58.66 12.18
C ILE A 65 -7.37 59.53 12.59
N PHE A 66 -6.36 59.70 11.69
CA PHE A 66 -6.24 60.81 10.70
C PHE A 66 -5.03 60.64 9.74
N ALA A 67 -4.86 61.51 8.73
CA ALA A 67 -3.96 61.29 7.58
C ALA A 67 -3.33 62.56 6.94
N GLN A 68 -2.28 62.32 6.12
CA GLN A 68 -1.71 63.12 5.00
C GLN A 68 -1.09 64.53 5.22
N ASN A 69 0.09 64.71 4.60
CA ASN A 69 0.47 65.84 3.71
C ASN A 69 1.79 65.47 2.96
N ILE A 70 1.82 65.36 1.63
CA ILE A 70 2.04 66.38 0.56
C ILE A 70 3.49 66.37 0.00
N GLN A 71 3.61 66.49 -1.32
CA GLN A 71 4.85 66.48 -2.16
C GLN A 71 5.19 67.93 -2.64
N PRO A 72 6.14 68.29 -3.57
CA PRO A 72 6.53 67.58 -4.82
C PRO A 72 8.01 67.71 -5.32
N GLN A 73 8.28 67.10 -6.50
CA GLN A 73 9.09 67.51 -7.70
C GLN A 73 10.17 68.64 -7.62
N ALA A 74 11.24 68.72 -8.43
CA ALA A 74 11.90 67.91 -9.49
C ALA A 74 13.40 68.40 -9.61
N THR A 75 14.33 68.07 -10.53
CA THR A 75 14.36 68.02 -12.02
C THR A 75 15.57 67.22 -12.58
N THR A 76 15.74 67.16 -13.91
CA THR A 76 16.62 66.28 -14.71
C THR A 76 17.94 66.94 -15.20
N GLU A 77 18.72 66.20 -16.03
CA GLU A 77 19.87 66.56 -16.90
C GLU A 77 21.29 66.26 -16.37
N GLN A 78 22.32 66.21 -17.22
CA GLN A 78 22.71 65.29 -18.32
C GLN A 78 24.10 65.73 -18.87
N ASN A 79 24.96 64.76 -19.20
CA ASN A 79 26.05 64.78 -20.22
C ASN A 79 27.28 65.74 -20.18
N GLN A 80 28.45 65.11 -19.96
CA GLN A 80 29.62 64.99 -20.87
C GLN A 80 30.72 66.08 -21.06
N THR A 81 31.96 65.65 -20.75
CA THR A 81 33.25 65.80 -21.49
C THR A 81 34.04 67.11 -21.62
N THR A 82 35.35 67.03 -21.32
CA THR A 82 36.48 67.58 -22.12
C THR A 82 37.83 66.94 -21.69
N THR A 83 38.92 67.08 -22.47
CA THR A 83 40.22 66.36 -22.31
C THR A 83 41.47 67.24 -22.62
N TRP A 84 42.68 66.64 -22.77
CA TRP A 84 44.04 67.24 -23.01
C TRP A 84 44.79 67.73 -21.74
N SER A 85 46.14 67.71 -21.55
CA SER A 85 47.34 67.06 -22.19
C SER A 85 48.58 67.07 -21.20
N VAL A 86 49.83 66.72 -21.58
CA VAL A 86 50.98 66.29 -20.69
C VAL A 86 52.39 66.45 -21.36
N PRO A 87 53.63 66.12 -20.82
CA PRO A 87 54.08 65.61 -19.48
C PRO A 87 55.24 66.35 -18.66
N PRO A 88 56.61 66.09 -18.70
CA PRO A 88 57.55 66.23 -17.52
C PRO A 88 58.86 67.08 -17.74
N PRO A 89 59.81 67.36 -16.77
CA PRO A 89 60.92 66.42 -16.34
C PRO A 89 61.72 66.61 -14.97
N ILE A 90 62.19 65.49 -14.36
CA ILE A 90 63.53 65.14 -13.75
C ILE A 90 64.25 65.97 -12.59
N GLN A 91 65.06 65.27 -11.75
CA GLN A 91 65.79 65.64 -10.49
C GLN A 91 67.30 66.03 -10.65
N PRO A 92 68.07 66.44 -9.58
CA PRO A 92 69.14 65.59 -8.94
C PRO A 92 69.44 65.85 -7.39
N PRO A 93 70.65 65.73 -6.73
CA PRO A 93 70.93 64.64 -5.74
C PRO A 93 71.75 64.86 -4.40
N GLN A 94 71.70 63.85 -3.48
CA GLN A 94 72.72 63.31 -2.49
C GLN A 94 73.18 63.97 -1.13
N GLN A 95 72.87 63.26 0.00
CA GLN A 95 73.71 62.68 1.13
C GLN A 95 74.66 63.56 2.03
N PRO A 96 75.38 63.09 3.12
CA PRO A 96 75.59 61.76 3.77
C PRO A 96 75.63 61.61 5.36
N TRP A 97 75.64 60.34 5.84
CA TRP A 97 76.10 59.63 7.09
C TRP A 97 76.57 60.25 8.45
N GLN A 98 76.09 59.63 9.56
CA GLN A 98 76.86 58.94 10.64
C GLN A 98 75.91 58.03 11.51
N ASN A 99 76.42 57.19 12.43
CA ASN A 99 75.70 56.03 13.03
C ASN A 99 75.85 56.00 14.59
N PRO A 100 74.90 55.46 15.40
CA PRO A 100 75.07 54.07 15.87
C PRO A 100 73.82 53.25 16.28
N THR A 101 74.01 51.92 16.40
CA THR A 101 73.16 50.90 17.07
C THR A 101 71.73 50.63 16.55
N LYS A 102 71.57 49.50 15.82
CA LYS A 102 70.26 48.89 15.54
C LYS A 102 69.61 48.31 16.81
N LYS A 103 68.40 48.74 17.15
CA LYS A 103 67.41 47.91 17.86
C LYS A 103 66.43 47.30 16.85
N ASN A 104 66.44 45.98 16.68
CA ASN A 104 65.41 45.30 15.88
C ASN A 104 64.06 45.34 16.62
N LYS A 105 63.11 46.13 16.12
CA LYS A 105 61.71 46.15 16.58
C LYS A 105 60.81 46.58 15.42
N GLY A 106 60.00 45.71 14.81
CA GLY A 106 59.95 44.25 14.93
C GLY A 106 58.78 43.65 14.17
N ASN A 107 58.94 42.46 13.59
CA ASN A 107 57.87 41.78 12.82
C ASN A 107 56.66 41.34 13.70
N SER A 108 56.69 41.62 15.00
CA SER A 108 55.60 41.33 15.94
C SER A 108 54.30 42.04 15.59
N ASP A 109 54.37 43.27 15.10
CA ASP A 109 53.18 44.13 15.10
C ASP A 109 52.35 43.91 13.83
N PHE A 110 53.01 43.67 12.68
CA PHE A 110 52.35 43.18 11.47
C PHE A 110 51.75 41.76 11.68
N SER A 111 52.49 40.85 12.30
CA SER A 111 51.99 39.49 12.56
C SER A 111 50.86 39.45 13.60
N ARG A 112 50.83 40.38 14.56
CA ARG A 112 49.69 40.59 15.47
C ARG A 112 48.46 41.11 14.72
N ILE A 113 48.59 42.15 13.90
CA ILE A 113 47.48 42.70 13.13
C ILE A 113 46.90 41.63 12.19
N PHE A 114 47.75 40.99 11.39
CA PHE A 114 47.33 39.92 10.48
C PHE A 114 46.73 38.73 11.23
N GLY A 115 47.31 38.33 12.37
CA GLY A 115 46.75 37.28 13.23
C GLY A 115 45.37 37.64 13.80
N SER A 116 45.16 38.90 14.21
CA SER A 116 43.85 39.35 14.72
C SER A 116 42.79 39.44 13.62
N ILE A 117 43.15 39.86 12.40
CA ILE A 117 42.25 39.87 11.23
C ILE A 117 41.89 38.44 10.82
N TRP A 118 42.88 37.54 10.76
CA TRP A 118 42.66 36.13 10.44
C TRP A 118 41.81 35.42 11.50
N LEU A 119 42.04 35.67 12.79
CA LEU A 119 41.24 35.09 13.87
C LEU A 119 39.80 35.64 13.87
N ALA A 120 39.61 36.94 13.64
CA ALA A 120 38.28 37.52 13.47
C ALA A 120 37.54 36.93 12.26
N TRP A 121 38.23 36.74 11.13
CA TRP A 121 37.68 36.08 9.95
C TRP A 121 37.31 34.62 10.24
N VAL A 122 38.19 33.84 10.90
CA VAL A 122 37.88 32.45 11.29
C VAL A 122 36.68 32.38 12.23
N VAL A 123 36.54 33.28 13.21
CA VAL A 123 35.38 33.30 14.11
C VAL A 123 34.10 33.66 13.37
N LEU A 124 34.09 34.73 12.56
CA LEU A 124 32.91 35.15 11.80
C LEU A 124 32.51 34.09 10.75
N PHE A 125 33.49 33.52 10.04
CA PHE A 125 33.23 32.47 9.05
C PHE A 125 32.74 31.18 9.71
N SER A 126 33.32 30.77 10.86
CA SER A 126 32.83 29.58 11.59
C SER A 126 31.41 29.79 12.12
N ALA A 127 31.07 31.00 12.60
CA ALA A 127 29.72 31.32 13.06
C ALA A 127 28.71 31.34 11.89
N PHE A 128 29.07 31.95 10.75
CA PHE A 128 28.26 31.94 9.53
C PHE A 128 28.04 30.52 8.98
N LEU A 129 29.11 29.73 8.90
CA LEU A 129 29.07 28.34 8.45
C LEU A 129 28.20 27.49 9.40
N ALA A 130 28.34 27.67 10.72
CA ALA A 130 27.51 26.97 11.69
C ALA A 130 26.02 27.39 11.63
N TYR A 131 25.74 28.67 11.36
CA TYR A 131 24.38 29.16 11.16
C TYR A 131 23.73 28.48 9.94
N VAL A 132 24.36 28.59 8.76
CA VAL A 132 23.79 28.10 7.49
C VAL A 132 23.80 26.57 7.37
N VAL A 133 24.85 25.89 7.83
CA VAL A 133 25.00 24.42 7.63
C VAL A 133 24.27 23.60 8.69
N PHE A 134 24.11 24.10 9.92
CA PHE A 134 23.39 23.37 10.99
C PHE A 134 21.96 23.87 11.26
N ASN A 135 21.56 25.03 10.71
CA ASN A 135 20.20 25.55 10.82
C ASN A 135 19.71 25.98 9.41
N PRO A 136 19.59 25.03 8.45
CA PRO A 136 19.22 25.37 7.07
C PRO A 136 17.80 25.98 6.98
N ASP A 137 16.91 25.75 7.96
CA ASP A 137 15.60 26.41 8.04
C ASP A 137 15.70 27.94 8.21
N GLN A 138 16.82 28.45 8.72
CA GLN A 138 17.12 29.88 8.77
C GLN A 138 17.52 30.47 7.39
N ALA A 139 17.81 29.64 6.37
CA ALA A 139 18.20 30.10 5.04
C ALA A 139 17.08 30.84 4.30
N GLN A 140 15.83 30.70 4.75
CA GLN A 140 14.67 31.52 4.34
C GLN A 140 14.95 33.04 4.40
N PHE A 141 15.87 33.48 5.28
CA PHE A 141 16.36 34.87 5.30
C PHE A 141 16.89 35.34 3.94
N PHE A 142 17.58 34.49 3.18
CA PHE A 142 18.16 34.87 1.89
C PHE A 142 17.11 34.97 0.77
N ILE A 143 16.01 34.22 0.87
CA ILE A 143 14.85 34.37 -0.02
C ILE A 143 14.22 35.75 0.16
N SER A 144 14.16 36.27 1.41
CA SER A 144 13.74 37.65 1.68
C SER A 144 14.66 38.73 1.09
N LEU A 145 15.87 38.35 0.65
CA LEU A 145 16.85 39.20 -0.03
C LEU A 145 16.90 38.97 -1.56
N TRP A 146 15.96 38.22 -2.14
CA TRP A 146 15.94 37.83 -3.56
C TRP A 146 17.17 37.01 -4.00
N ILE A 147 17.68 36.12 -3.14
CA ILE A 147 18.79 35.21 -3.45
C ILE A 147 18.26 33.78 -3.54
N ASP A 148 18.61 33.08 -4.61
CA ASP A 148 18.21 31.70 -4.89
C ASP A 148 18.93 30.69 -3.94
N PRO A 149 18.21 29.78 -3.26
CA PRO A 149 18.82 28.74 -2.41
C PRO A 149 19.89 27.86 -3.10
N GLN A 150 19.73 27.58 -4.40
CA GLN A 150 20.68 26.82 -5.20
C GLN A 150 21.93 27.65 -5.54
N GLU A 151 21.81 28.97 -5.72
CA GLU A 151 22.97 29.86 -5.80
C GLU A 151 23.73 29.90 -4.46
N ILE A 152 23.04 29.90 -3.33
CA ILE A 152 23.66 29.83 -1.99
C ILE A 152 24.43 28.52 -1.81
N LYS A 153 23.82 27.38 -2.18
CA LYS A 153 24.48 26.06 -2.13
C LYS A 153 25.78 26.05 -2.95
N ASN A 154 25.72 26.58 -4.17
CA ASN A 154 26.88 26.71 -5.06
C ASN A 154 27.94 27.71 -4.54
N LEU A 155 27.53 28.83 -3.95
CA LEU A 155 28.42 29.84 -3.37
C LEU A 155 29.13 29.29 -2.14
N LEU A 156 28.40 28.65 -1.23
CA LEU A 156 28.92 28.09 0.02
C LEU A 156 29.89 26.94 -0.24
N GLY A 157 29.55 26.04 -1.18
CA GLY A 157 30.46 24.97 -1.63
C GLY A 157 31.79 25.52 -2.16
N LYS A 158 31.73 26.44 -3.14
CA LYS A 158 32.93 27.11 -3.69
C LYS A 158 33.75 27.82 -2.62
N LEU A 159 33.10 28.53 -1.70
CA LEU A 159 33.79 29.31 -0.66
C LEU A 159 34.45 28.42 0.39
N VAL A 160 33.83 27.29 0.75
CA VAL A 160 34.46 26.23 1.56
C VAL A 160 35.65 25.62 0.82
N ASP A 161 35.49 25.22 -0.44
CA ASP A 161 36.56 24.62 -1.24
C ASP A 161 37.79 25.52 -1.36
N TYR A 162 37.62 26.80 -1.71
CA TYR A 162 38.74 27.75 -1.78
C TYR A 162 39.40 27.99 -0.41
N SER A 163 38.61 28.06 0.66
CA SER A 163 39.13 28.26 2.03
C SER A 163 39.97 27.08 2.51
N PHE A 164 39.48 25.85 2.30
CA PHE A 164 40.18 24.63 2.70
C PHE A 164 41.34 24.27 1.76
N TRP A 165 41.26 24.59 0.46
CA TRP A 165 42.39 24.49 -0.45
C TRP A 165 43.56 25.37 0.01
N LEU A 166 43.30 26.64 0.36
CA LEU A 166 44.34 27.56 0.82
C LEU A 166 44.92 27.13 2.19
N LEU A 167 44.07 26.64 3.09
CA LEU A 167 44.50 26.12 4.39
C LEU A 167 45.35 24.84 4.28
N THR A 168 44.92 23.86 3.48
CA THR A 168 45.68 22.61 3.26
C THR A 168 47.00 22.88 2.56
N TRP A 169 47.04 23.79 1.58
CA TRP A 169 48.29 24.24 0.94
C TRP A 169 49.27 24.84 1.95
N ALA A 170 48.81 25.75 2.82
CA ALA A 170 49.66 26.35 3.86
C ALA A 170 50.19 25.31 4.88
N VAL A 171 49.34 24.40 5.37
CA VAL A 171 49.76 23.35 6.31
C VAL A 171 50.68 22.32 5.63
N SER A 172 50.50 22.06 4.33
CA SER A 172 51.39 21.21 3.53
C SER A 172 52.80 21.81 3.41
N ILE A 173 52.91 23.11 3.11
CA ILE A 173 54.20 23.83 3.07
C ILE A 173 54.90 23.75 4.44
N ILE A 174 54.18 24.01 5.54
CA ILE A 174 54.73 23.89 6.89
C ILE A 174 55.23 22.46 7.14
N SER A 175 54.44 21.45 6.78
CA SER A 175 54.79 20.03 6.95
C SER A 175 56.06 19.66 6.18
N LEU A 176 56.16 20.06 4.92
CA LEU A 176 57.34 19.81 4.08
C LEU A 176 58.59 20.52 4.64
N VAL A 177 58.48 21.80 5.01
CA VAL A 177 59.60 22.58 5.57
C VAL A 177 60.14 21.96 6.85
N PHE A 178 59.26 21.55 7.78
CA PHE A 178 59.70 20.91 9.03
C PHE A 178 60.17 19.47 8.82
N LEU A 179 59.59 18.72 7.87
CA LEU A 179 60.04 17.38 7.50
C LEU A 179 61.47 17.41 6.92
N PHE A 180 61.73 18.25 5.92
CA PHE A 180 63.08 18.40 5.36
C PHE A 180 64.07 18.96 6.38
N THR A 181 63.65 19.90 7.25
CA THR A 181 64.47 20.38 8.37
C THR A 181 64.81 19.26 9.35
N ALA A 182 63.86 18.38 9.66
CA ALA A 182 64.07 17.22 10.52
C ALA A 182 65.07 16.24 9.89
N PHE A 183 64.98 15.95 8.59
CA PHE A 183 65.97 15.10 7.90
C PHE A 183 67.36 15.74 7.84
N ALA A 184 67.48 16.97 7.32
CA ALA A 184 68.76 17.66 7.10
C ALA A 184 69.52 18.04 8.39
N THR A 185 68.83 18.14 9.54
CA THR A 185 69.52 18.46 10.81
C THR A 185 70.42 17.31 11.27
N LYS A 186 71.74 17.55 11.37
CA LYS A 186 72.75 16.59 11.86
C LYS A 186 72.41 16.04 13.25
N LYS A 187 72.79 14.78 13.49
CA LYS A 187 72.47 13.99 14.70
C LYS A 187 73.03 14.60 16.01
N GLU A 188 74.06 15.46 15.91
CA GLU A 188 74.59 16.27 17.02
C GLU A 188 73.52 17.18 17.65
N TYR A 189 72.69 17.84 16.82
CA TYR A 189 71.73 18.86 17.26
C TYR A 189 70.39 18.25 17.74
N LYS A 190 70.48 17.23 18.62
CA LYS A 190 69.35 16.38 19.06
C LYS A 190 68.06 17.16 19.36
N LYS A 191 68.12 18.21 20.19
CA LYS A 191 66.95 19.02 20.59
C LYS A 191 66.29 19.71 19.39
N LYS A 192 67.07 20.28 18.47
CA LYS A 192 66.55 20.94 17.25
C LYS A 192 65.93 19.93 16.29
N LYS A 193 66.57 18.77 16.09
CA LYS A 193 66.03 17.68 15.25
C LYS A 193 64.70 17.15 15.80
N THR A 194 64.64 16.87 17.11
CA THR A 194 63.43 16.37 17.78
C THR A 194 62.27 17.36 17.69
N ILE A 195 62.51 18.66 17.89
CA ILE A 195 61.46 19.70 17.73
C ILE A 195 60.95 19.74 16.28
N ALA A 196 61.83 19.69 15.27
CA ALA A 196 61.42 19.65 13.87
C ALA A 196 60.60 18.39 13.52
N THR A 197 61.00 17.22 14.05
CA THR A 197 60.22 15.97 13.88
C THR A 197 58.85 16.06 14.54
N ILE A 198 58.73 16.59 15.76
CA ILE A 198 57.44 16.75 16.46
C ILE A 198 56.52 17.70 15.69
N ILE A 199 57.04 18.86 15.25
CA ILE A 199 56.24 19.82 14.47
C ILE A 199 55.79 19.22 13.14
N SER A 200 56.66 18.47 12.45
CA SER A 200 56.33 17.79 11.20
C SER A 200 55.25 16.71 11.37
N ILE A 201 55.33 15.88 12.41
CA ILE A 201 54.31 14.87 12.72
C ILE A 201 52.98 15.56 13.09
N PHE A 202 53.03 16.59 13.93
CA PHE A 202 51.84 17.34 14.32
C PHE A 202 51.16 18.03 13.13
N SER A 203 51.91 18.66 12.23
CA SER A 203 51.34 19.33 11.05
C SER A 203 50.78 18.33 10.03
N ILE A 204 51.32 17.11 9.93
CA ILE A 204 50.74 16.03 9.13
C ILE A 204 49.41 15.54 9.73
N ILE A 205 49.32 15.40 11.06
CA ILE A 205 48.06 15.06 11.75
C ILE A 205 47.01 16.16 11.53
N VAL A 206 47.39 17.44 11.67
CA VAL A 206 46.51 18.58 11.38
C VAL A 206 46.08 18.60 9.91
N LEU A 207 46.98 18.32 8.97
CA LEU A 207 46.64 18.24 7.54
C LEU A 207 45.59 17.15 7.25
N PHE A 208 45.74 15.96 7.84
CA PHE A 208 44.77 14.88 7.69
C PHE A 208 43.41 15.24 8.30
N TRP A 209 43.41 15.90 9.47
CA TRP A 209 42.18 16.37 10.12
C TRP A 209 41.47 17.46 9.31
N VAL A 210 42.21 18.43 8.77
CA VAL A 210 41.66 19.49 7.91
C VAL A 210 41.07 18.93 6.61
N ILE A 211 41.72 17.95 5.96
CA ILE A 211 41.17 17.28 4.77
C ILE A 211 39.90 16.47 5.12
N SER A 212 39.90 15.77 6.26
CA SER A 212 38.73 15.01 6.72
C SER A 212 37.54 15.91 7.02
N PHE A 213 37.78 17.05 7.67
CA PHE A 213 36.75 18.03 8.01
C PHE A 213 36.23 18.79 6.78
N TRP A 214 37.10 19.11 5.80
CA TRP A 214 36.68 19.61 4.49
C TRP A 214 35.74 18.63 3.79
N ALA A 215 36.15 17.37 3.64
CA ALA A 215 35.33 16.35 2.96
C ALA A 215 33.96 16.17 3.65
N TRP A 216 33.93 16.18 4.99
CA TRP A 216 32.70 16.13 5.77
C TRP A 216 31.78 17.34 5.53
N LEU A 217 32.32 18.57 5.59
CA LEU A 217 31.58 19.80 5.28
C LEU A 217 31.02 19.79 3.86
N VAL A 218 31.82 19.37 2.87
CA VAL A 218 31.39 19.22 1.48
C VAL A 218 30.24 18.21 1.38
N THR A 219 30.35 17.03 2.00
CA THR A 219 29.25 16.05 1.98
C THR A 219 27.96 16.58 2.61
N ILE A 220 28.03 17.38 3.68
CA ILE A 220 26.84 18.00 4.26
C ILE A 220 26.28 19.09 3.35
N ILE A 221 27.11 20.02 2.85
CA ILE A 221 26.63 21.14 2.00
C ILE A 221 25.98 20.63 0.71
N TRP A 222 26.48 19.55 0.11
CA TRP A 222 25.89 18.96 -1.08
C TRP A 222 24.67 18.06 -0.79
N ALA A 223 24.61 17.40 0.37
CA ALA A 223 23.45 16.61 0.79
C ALA A 223 22.31 17.44 1.42
N THR A 224 22.61 18.63 1.94
CA THR A 224 21.61 19.55 2.50
C THR A 224 20.75 20.12 1.38
N ASP A 225 19.45 20.04 1.56
CA ASP A 225 18.48 20.79 0.77
C ASP A 225 18.22 22.14 1.45
N TYR A 226 18.41 23.24 0.72
CA TYR A 226 18.18 24.61 1.20
C TYR A 226 16.82 25.16 0.76
N VAL A 227 16.07 24.40 -0.05
CA VAL A 227 14.69 24.66 -0.46
C VAL A 227 13.74 24.01 0.55
N ASN A 228 13.85 22.69 0.73
CA ASN A 228 12.89 21.87 1.48
C ASN A 228 13.24 21.76 2.99
N THR A 229 13.48 22.90 3.61
CA THR A 229 14.17 22.99 4.93
C THR A 229 13.30 22.68 6.15
N ARG A 230 12.00 22.52 5.95
CA ARG A 230 11.13 21.79 6.88
C ARG A 230 10.33 20.74 6.10
N TRP A 231 10.27 19.55 6.69
CA TRP A 231 9.43 18.41 6.33
C TRP A 231 9.88 17.46 5.21
N ASN A 232 10.83 17.73 4.32
CA ASN A 232 11.19 16.78 3.22
C ASN A 232 9.97 16.30 2.40
N ILE A 233 9.00 17.18 2.09
CA ILE A 233 7.85 16.85 1.25
C ILE A 233 8.07 17.48 -0.11
N ILE A 234 8.25 16.66 -1.14
CA ILE A 234 8.42 17.18 -2.51
C ILE A 234 7.03 17.56 -3.04
N VAL A 235 6.84 18.83 -3.41
CA VAL A 235 5.60 19.32 -4.01
C VAL A 235 5.85 19.69 -5.47
N ARG A 236 5.00 19.20 -6.38
CA ARG A 236 5.11 19.43 -7.84
C ARG A 236 3.78 19.88 -8.42
N ASP A 237 3.81 20.77 -9.42
CA ASP A 237 2.63 21.05 -10.24
C ASP A 237 2.36 19.85 -11.17
N ALA A 238 1.26 19.16 -10.93
CA ALA A 238 0.89 17.93 -11.61
C ALA A 238 0.25 18.18 -13.00
N ASP A 239 -0.14 19.41 -13.32
CA ASP A 239 -0.56 19.79 -14.66
C ASP A 239 0.65 20.11 -15.54
N MET A 240 1.68 20.76 -15.00
CA MET A 240 2.97 20.94 -15.68
C MET A 240 3.72 19.63 -15.92
N MET A 241 3.60 18.64 -15.02
CA MET A 241 4.28 17.33 -15.14
C MET A 241 3.90 16.55 -16.40
N LYS A 242 2.75 16.87 -17.01
CA LYS A 242 2.22 16.19 -18.19
C LYS A 242 2.93 16.61 -19.49
N SER A 243 3.71 17.70 -19.46
CA SER A 243 4.51 18.18 -20.59
C SER A 243 5.97 17.73 -20.50
N GLU A 244 6.48 17.05 -21.52
CA GLU A 244 7.91 16.66 -21.56
C GLU A 244 8.87 17.86 -21.59
N LYS A 245 8.42 19.02 -22.10
CA LYS A 245 9.20 20.27 -22.07
C LYS A 245 9.44 20.74 -20.63
N PHE A 246 8.37 20.88 -19.85
CA PHE A 246 8.44 21.45 -18.50
C PHE A 246 8.94 20.46 -17.43
N LYS A 247 8.80 19.15 -17.67
CA LYS A 247 9.30 18.06 -16.81
C LYS A 247 10.77 18.19 -16.39
N ASN A 248 11.61 18.83 -17.20
CA ASN A 248 13.04 19.05 -16.91
C ASN A 248 13.35 20.39 -16.20
N TRP A 249 12.38 21.31 -16.13
CA TRP A 249 12.48 22.57 -15.37
C TRP A 249 11.80 22.47 -13.99
N MET A 250 11.59 21.25 -13.50
CA MET A 250 10.92 20.96 -12.23
C MET A 250 11.87 20.88 -11.04
N ASP A 251 12.42 22.03 -10.69
CA ASP A 251 12.62 22.34 -9.28
C ASP A 251 11.26 22.30 -8.55
N GLU A 252 11.29 22.10 -7.23
CA GLU A 252 10.09 21.89 -6.41
C GLU A 252 9.22 23.16 -6.33
N VAL A 253 7.94 23.06 -6.00
CA VAL A 253 7.08 24.24 -5.80
C VAL A 253 7.49 24.97 -4.52
N THR A 254 8.45 25.89 -4.66
CA THR A 254 9.14 26.57 -3.54
C THR A 254 8.33 27.68 -2.89
N SER A 255 7.28 28.17 -3.55
CA SER A 255 6.40 29.24 -3.07
C SER A 255 4.94 28.96 -3.40
N PHE A 256 4.08 29.23 -2.43
CA PHE A 256 2.62 29.09 -2.52
C PHE A 256 1.90 30.44 -2.45
N ASP A 257 2.65 31.54 -2.59
CA ASP A 257 2.14 32.90 -2.65
C ASP A 257 1.72 33.28 -4.08
N ASN A 258 0.47 33.70 -4.25
CA ASN A 258 -0.10 34.22 -5.51
C ASN A 258 -0.31 33.18 -6.64
N VAL A 259 -0.47 31.89 -6.30
CA VAL A 259 -0.71 30.79 -7.26
C VAL A 259 -1.98 31.02 -8.11
N ILE A 260 -1.92 30.61 -9.39
CA ILE A 260 -2.96 30.88 -10.40
C ILE A 260 -3.85 29.66 -10.63
N TRP A 261 -5.09 29.74 -10.19
CA TRP A 261 -6.04 28.64 -10.05
C TRP A 261 -6.80 28.26 -11.34
N PRO A 262 -7.22 27.00 -11.64
CA PRO A 262 -6.95 25.73 -10.95
C PRO A 262 -5.49 25.39 -10.81
N VAL A 263 -5.11 24.71 -9.73
CA VAL A 263 -3.77 24.11 -9.59
C VAL A 263 -3.93 22.71 -9.03
N THR A 264 -3.34 21.74 -9.71
CA THR A 264 -3.27 20.35 -9.25
C THR A 264 -1.86 20.12 -8.70
N LEU A 265 -1.74 19.86 -7.40
CA LEU A 265 -0.43 19.60 -6.79
C LEU A 265 -0.27 18.11 -6.49
N GLN A 266 0.91 17.59 -6.79
CA GLN A 266 1.38 16.29 -6.33
C GLN A 266 2.29 16.48 -5.10
N TYR A 267 2.13 15.62 -4.10
CA TYR A 267 2.97 15.54 -2.90
C TYR A 267 3.62 14.15 -2.79
N ASP A 268 4.95 14.09 -2.64
CA ASP A 268 5.68 12.88 -2.22
C ASP A 268 5.95 12.95 -0.72
N LEU A 269 5.31 12.07 0.05
CA LEU A 269 5.51 11.96 1.50
C LEU A 269 6.59 10.94 1.88
N SER A 270 7.09 10.15 0.93
CA SER A 270 7.95 9.00 1.22
C SER A 270 9.26 9.41 1.88
N ALA A 271 9.82 10.57 1.52
CA ALA A 271 11.06 11.10 2.10
C ALA A 271 10.87 11.66 3.52
N ASN A 272 9.70 12.25 3.81
CA ASN A 272 9.28 12.62 5.16
C ASN A 272 9.06 11.37 6.02
N ALA A 273 8.25 10.43 5.53
CA ALA A 273 7.83 9.23 6.25
C ALA A 273 9.04 8.40 6.70
N ARG A 274 10.00 8.17 5.78
CA ARG A 274 11.28 7.49 6.05
C ARG A 274 12.21 8.26 7.01
N ASN A 275 11.89 9.50 7.35
CA ASN A 275 12.61 10.30 8.34
C ASN A 275 11.90 10.28 9.71
N VAL A 276 10.58 10.42 9.72
CA VAL A 276 9.74 10.33 10.93
C VAL A 276 9.70 8.90 11.49
N SER A 277 9.74 7.89 10.63
CA SER A 277 9.79 6.46 11.02
C SER A 277 11.05 6.04 11.80
N LYS A 278 12.07 6.90 11.82
CA LYS A 278 13.27 6.74 12.67
C LYS A 278 13.00 7.01 14.15
N ALA A 279 11.92 7.76 14.47
CA ALA A 279 11.59 8.22 15.81
C ALA A 279 10.28 7.61 16.35
N ILE A 280 9.29 7.38 15.50
CA ILE A 280 7.99 6.77 15.84
C ILE A 280 7.61 5.67 14.84
N ASP A 281 6.82 4.69 15.28
CA ASP A 281 6.47 3.51 14.47
C ASP A 281 5.09 3.73 13.81
N ILE A 282 5.08 4.49 12.71
CA ILE A 282 3.86 5.05 12.09
C ILE A 282 2.91 3.94 11.63
N THR A 283 1.68 3.93 12.14
CA THR A 283 0.65 2.94 11.83
C THR A 283 -0.31 3.39 10.72
N SER A 284 -0.50 4.70 10.57
CA SER A 284 -1.39 5.31 9.57
C SER A 284 -1.15 6.82 9.49
N TYR A 285 -1.71 7.46 8.47
CA TYR A 285 -1.76 8.92 8.36
C TYR A 285 -3.09 9.38 7.75
N THR A 286 -3.48 10.63 8.03
CA THR A 286 -4.59 11.30 7.33
C THR A 286 -4.24 12.73 6.93
N ILE A 287 -4.78 13.21 5.81
CA ILE A 287 -4.60 14.58 5.31
C ILE A 287 -5.95 15.20 4.95
N ASP A 288 -6.18 16.40 5.48
CA ASP A 288 -7.20 17.39 5.12
C ASP A 288 -6.47 18.49 4.34
N PHE A 289 -6.59 18.55 3.01
CA PHE A 289 -5.91 19.57 2.20
C PHE A 289 -6.71 20.89 2.17
N ASP A 290 -8.00 20.80 2.43
CA ASP A 290 -8.98 21.87 2.26
C ASP A 290 -9.08 22.81 3.49
N GLY A 291 -8.87 22.26 4.68
CA GLY A 291 -9.06 22.88 5.98
C GLY A 291 -10.49 22.78 6.53
N ASP A 292 -11.37 21.94 5.96
CA ASP A 292 -12.77 21.76 6.40
C ASP A 292 -12.96 20.76 7.55
N TRP A 293 -11.87 20.11 7.99
CA TRP A 293 -11.80 19.12 9.07
C TRP A 293 -12.33 17.73 8.67
N LYS A 294 -12.37 17.43 7.37
CA LYS A 294 -12.60 16.09 6.82
C LYS A 294 -11.32 15.60 6.14
N ASP A 295 -10.94 14.35 6.40
CA ASP A 295 -9.79 13.75 5.73
C ASP A 295 -10.09 13.53 4.23
N ASP A 296 -9.34 14.20 3.36
CA ASP A 296 -9.31 13.98 1.91
C ASP A 296 -8.59 12.67 1.56
N LYS A 297 -7.60 12.27 2.37
CA LYS A 297 -6.88 11.01 2.22
C LYS A 297 -6.59 10.35 3.57
N VAL A 298 -6.79 9.03 3.62
CA VAL A 298 -6.55 8.16 4.77
C VAL A 298 -5.78 6.93 4.28
N TRP A 299 -4.63 6.60 4.89
CA TRP A 299 -3.79 5.49 4.40
C TRP A 299 -2.89 4.89 5.48
N VAL A 300 -2.48 3.63 5.28
CA VAL A 300 -1.81 2.78 6.29
C VAL A 300 -0.29 2.72 6.14
N ASN A 301 0.27 3.08 4.98
CA ASN A 301 1.74 3.06 4.77
C ASN A 301 2.22 4.31 4.00
N PRO A 302 2.64 5.38 4.70
CA PRO A 302 3.11 6.62 4.07
C PRO A 302 4.45 6.50 3.33
N GLU A 303 5.29 5.52 3.66
CA GLU A 303 6.60 5.35 3.01
C GLU A 303 6.50 4.90 1.53
N LYS A 304 5.30 4.49 1.09
CA LYS A 304 5.00 4.07 -0.28
C LYS A 304 4.17 5.08 -1.07
N ASP A 305 3.85 6.23 -0.49
CA ASP A 305 2.86 7.16 -1.03
C ASP A 305 3.55 8.43 -1.58
N ALA A 306 4.03 8.30 -2.83
CA ALA A 306 4.84 9.31 -3.51
C ALA A 306 4.05 10.21 -4.49
N ASP A 307 2.82 9.82 -4.82
CA ASP A 307 2.04 10.44 -5.90
C ASP A 307 0.68 10.97 -5.38
N ILE A 308 0.66 11.70 -4.25
CA ILE A 308 -0.59 12.20 -3.69
C ILE A 308 -1.05 13.43 -4.48
N ILE A 309 -2.12 13.30 -5.25
CA ILE A 309 -2.66 14.37 -6.08
C ILE A 309 -3.86 15.03 -5.40
N PHE A 310 -3.82 16.36 -5.24
CA PHE A 310 -4.98 17.15 -4.83
C PHE A 310 -5.17 18.37 -5.76
N THR A 311 -6.41 18.57 -6.22
CA THR A 311 -6.82 19.76 -6.98
C THR A 311 -7.46 20.74 -6.02
N PHE A 312 -6.72 21.76 -5.63
CA PHE A 312 -7.26 22.95 -4.99
C PHE A 312 -8.30 23.57 -5.94
N ASP A 313 -9.47 24.05 -5.48
CA ASP A 313 -10.60 24.36 -6.39
C ASP A 313 -11.29 25.75 -6.24
N LYS A 314 -10.88 26.59 -5.27
CA LYS A 314 -11.57 27.85 -4.88
C LYS A 314 -10.62 28.98 -4.45
N LYS A 315 -11.10 30.23 -4.51
CA LYS A 315 -10.44 31.45 -4.02
C LYS A 315 -10.44 31.56 -2.49
N LYS A 316 -9.60 30.78 -1.82
CA LYS A 316 -9.31 30.87 -0.38
C LYS A 316 -7.83 30.63 -0.08
N SER A 317 -7.40 30.96 1.13
CA SER A 317 -6.20 30.36 1.72
C SER A 317 -6.58 28.98 2.27
N TYR A 318 -5.90 27.95 1.77
CA TYR A 318 -5.99 26.59 2.24
C TYR A 318 -4.97 26.42 3.37
N VAL A 319 -5.37 25.75 4.44
CA VAL A 319 -4.50 25.43 5.58
C VAL A 319 -4.49 23.92 5.70
N PRO A 320 -3.66 23.22 4.92
CA PRO A 320 -3.63 21.76 4.94
C PRO A 320 -3.23 21.26 6.33
N LYS A 321 -3.94 20.27 6.84
CA LYS A 321 -3.63 19.58 8.08
C LYS A 321 -3.23 18.15 7.76
N TRP A 322 -2.14 17.70 8.36
CA TRP A 322 -1.66 16.34 8.21
C TRP A 322 -1.40 15.75 9.58
N LYS A 323 -1.96 14.56 9.83
CA LYS A 323 -1.74 13.79 11.06
C LYS A 323 -1.01 12.49 10.76
N TYR A 324 0.01 12.20 11.57
CA TYR A 324 0.55 10.85 11.72
C TYR A 324 0.00 10.20 12.98
N PHE A 325 -0.32 8.90 12.86
CA PHE A 325 -0.79 8.07 13.96
C PHE A 325 0.23 6.96 14.24
N TRP A 326 0.46 6.66 15.52
CA TRP A 326 1.25 5.49 15.93
C TRP A 326 0.76 4.90 17.25
N THR A 327 1.03 3.62 17.48
CA THR A 327 0.82 2.99 18.78
C THR A 327 2.07 3.15 19.65
N GLU A 328 1.93 3.78 20.82
CA GLU A 328 3.03 3.93 21.77
C GLU A 328 3.33 2.61 22.48
N LYS A 329 4.50 2.01 22.20
CA LYS A 329 4.94 0.69 22.69
C LYS A 329 5.04 0.54 24.22
N ILE A 330 4.92 1.63 24.97
CA ILE A 330 4.91 1.64 26.45
C ILE A 330 3.49 1.61 27.00
N THR A 331 2.57 2.38 26.42
CA THR A 331 1.21 2.59 26.96
C THR A 331 0.13 1.82 26.19
N TRP A 332 0.46 1.28 25.01
CA TRP A 332 -0.46 0.66 24.05
C TRP A 332 -1.64 1.56 23.66
N LYS A 333 -1.44 2.88 23.74
CA LYS A 333 -2.37 3.87 23.24
C LYS A 333 -1.91 4.39 21.89
N GLU A 334 -2.89 4.66 21.03
CA GLU A 334 -2.70 5.47 19.85
C GLU A 334 -2.34 6.91 20.25
N LYS A 335 -1.43 7.52 19.49
CA LYS A 335 -1.08 8.94 19.57
C LYS A 335 -1.10 9.52 18.17
N GLU A 336 -1.46 10.80 18.11
CA GLU A 336 -1.40 11.63 16.91
C GLU A 336 -0.28 12.68 17.02
N TYR A 337 0.26 13.08 15.86
CA TYR A 337 1.21 14.18 15.73
C TYR A 337 0.80 15.01 14.51
N ASP A 338 0.49 16.29 14.74
CA ASP A 338 0.18 17.26 13.70
C ASP A 338 1.48 17.70 13.00
N MET A 339 1.49 17.58 11.67
CA MET A 339 2.55 18.04 10.78
C MET A 339 2.15 19.41 10.21
N GLU A 340 3.05 20.40 10.28
CA GLU A 340 2.79 21.69 9.62
C GLU A 340 2.93 21.53 8.10
N LEU A 341 2.00 22.11 7.34
CA LEU A 341 2.08 22.19 5.87
C LEU A 341 2.04 23.67 5.44
N PRO A 342 2.63 24.04 4.28
CA PRO A 342 2.57 25.40 3.78
C PRO A 342 1.12 25.83 3.50
N VAL A 343 0.78 27.06 3.87
CA VAL A 343 -0.54 27.66 3.59
C VAL A 343 -0.61 28.05 2.12
N ILE A 344 -1.54 27.46 1.37
CA ILE A 344 -1.66 27.67 -0.07
C ILE A 344 -2.67 28.79 -0.33
N THR A 345 -2.19 29.96 -0.75
CA THR A 345 -3.02 31.17 -0.86
C THR A 345 -3.39 31.47 -2.31
N ILE A 346 -4.59 31.02 -2.70
CA ILE A 346 -5.14 31.24 -4.03
C ILE A 346 -5.90 32.57 -4.08
N VAL A 347 -5.32 33.51 -4.82
CA VAL A 347 -5.83 34.88 -5.01
C VAL A 347 -6.29 35.19 -6.44
N TRP A 348 -5.89 34.42 -7.46
CA TRP A 348 -6.24 34.68 -8.85
C TRP A 348 -6.78 33.43 -9.55
N LEU A 349 -7.89 33.59 -10.28
CA LEU A 349 -8.53 32.50 -11.02
C LEU A 349 -8.32 32.67 -12.53
N ALA A 350 -7.98 31.56 -13.18
CA ALA A 350 -7.82 31.39 -14.63
C ALA A 350 -8.55 30.11 -15.03
N ILE A 351 -9.87 30.22 -15.21
CA ILE A 351 -10.81 29.08 -15.20
C ILE A 351 -11.00 28.53 -16.61
N GLN A 352 -10.55 27.30 -16.85
CA GLN A 352 -10.95 26.55 -18.04
C GLN A 352 -12.43 26.16 -17.91
N SER A 353 -13.24 26.62 -18.86
CA SER A 353 -14.68 26.34 -18.89
C SER A 353 -15.15 25.96 -20.29
N GLU A 354 -16.00 24.96 -20.36
CA GLU A 354 -16.78 24.66 -21.57
C GLU A 354 -18.09 25.44 -21.47
N LYS A 355 -18.41 26.22 -22.50
CA LYS A 355 -19.72 26.87 -22.61
C LYS A 355 -20.45 26.39 -23.84
N ASP A 356 -21.69 25.95 -23.63
CA ASP A 356 -22.64 25.74 -24.71
C ASP A 356 -22.92 27.08 -25.40
N ASP A 357 -22.43 27.24 -26.63
CA ASP A 357 -22.94 28.26 -27.54
C ASP A 357 -24.31 27.81 -28.08
N ARG A 358 -25.05 28.74 -28.67
CA ARG A 358 -26.48 28.64 -29.04
C ARG A 358 -26.80 27.65 -30.18
N LEU A 359 -25.91 26.70 -30.44
CA LEU A 359 -25.84 25.84 -31.63
C LEU A 359 -25.45 24.37 -31.32
N TRP A 360 -25.53 23.95 -30.05
CA TRP A 360 -25.08 22.66 -29.54
C TRP A 360 -23.58 22.44 -29.80
N TRP A 361 -22.80 23.33 -29.21
CA TRP A 361 -21.35 23.44 -29.38
C TRP A 361 -20.71 23.88 -28.08
N LYS A 362 -19.74 23.12 -27.57
CA LYS A 362 -18.92 23.56 -26.43
C LYS A 362 -17.76 24.43 -26.93
N ARG A 363 -17.82 25.75 -26.71
CA ARG A 363 -16.64 26.61 -26.89
C ARG A 363 -15.79 26.53 -25.63
N LEU A 364 -14.58 25.98 -25.78
CA LEU A 364 -13.53 26.10 -24.77
C LEU A 364 -13.23 27.58 -24.50
N THR A 365 -13.35 27.99 -23.25
CA THR A 365 -13.18 29.37 -22.80
C THR A 365 -12.34 29.38 -21.53
N ILE A 366 -11.10 29.86 -21.63
CA ILE A 366 -10.21 30.10 -20.49
C ILE A 366 -10.49 31.52 -19.98
N ASP A 367 -11.16 31.61 -18.84
CA ASP A 367 -11.61 32.86 -18.24
C ASP A 367 -10.55 33.43 -17.29
N VAL A 368 -9.94 34.56 -17.67
CA VAL A 368 -8.86 35.24 -16.93
C VAL A 368 -9.28 36.63 -16.44
N SER A 369 -10.59 36.85 -16.25
CA SER A 369 -11.19 38.10 -15.74
C SER A 369 -10.49 38.64 -14.49
N ASP A 370 -10.06 37.75 -13.58
CA ASP A 370 -9.40 38.10 -12.33
C ASP A 370 -7.99 38.69 -12.53
N LEU A 371 -7.26 38.23 -13.55
CA LEU A 371 -5.88 38.64 -13.85
C LEU A 371 -5.79 39.97 -14.64
N LYS A 372 -6.86 40.36 -15.33
CA LYS A 372 -6.94 41.52 -16.25
C LYS A 372 -6.46 42.86 -15.65
N LYS A 373 -6.49 43.00 -14.33
CA LYS A 373 -6.15 44.26 -13.63
C LYS A 373 -4.65 44.48 -13.41
N LEU A 374 -3.80 43.47 -13.64
CA LEU A 374 -2.39 43.51 -13.23
C LEU A 374 -1.41 43.46 -14.41
N TRP A 375 -1.63 42.60 -15.40
CA TRP A 375 -0.62 42.27 -16.41
C TRP A 375 -1.19 42.09 -17.81
N ARG A 376 -0.31 41.89 -18.80
CA ARG A 376 -0.69 41.28 -20.09
C ARG A 376 -0.41 39.79 -20.04
N MET A 377 -1.38 39.00 -20.46
CA MET A 377 -1.23 37.57 -20.67
C MET A 377 -1.15 37.32 -22.18
N ASP A 378 -0.15 36.57 -22.61
CA ASP A 378 -0.08 36.01 -23.97
C ASP A 378 -0.28 34.48 -23.87
N PHE A 379 -1.06 33.92 -24.80
CA PHE A 379 -1.31 32.48 -24.87
C PHE A 379 -0.52 31.88 -26.03
N TYR A 380 0.15 30.77 -25.73
CA TYR A 380 1.03 30.05 -26.63
C TYR A 380 0.51 28.62 -26.75
N HIS A 381 0.27 28.14 -27.96
CA HIS A 381 -0.14 26.76 -28.19
C HIS A 381 1.07 25.91 -28.58
N GLU A 382 1.01 24.63 -28.23
CA GLU A 382 1.95 23.61 -28.69
C GLU A 382 1.79 23.39 -30.21
N ASP A 383 2.90 23.46 -30.93
CA ASP A 383 3.00 23.18 -32.37
C ASP A 383 3.50 21.74 -32.60
N SER A 384 3.36 21.25 -33.84
CA SER A 384 3.63 19.84 -34.21
C SER A 384 5.08 19.37 -34.03
N THR A 385 5.98 20.24 -33.58
CA THR A 385 7.39 19.98 -33.28
C THR A 385 7.69 19.89 -31.78
N TRP A 386 6.66 19.81 -30.91
CA TRP A 386 6.78 19.85 -29.44
C TRP A 386 7.39 21.14 -28.87
N ASN A 387 7.38 22.21 -29.67
CA ASN A 387 7.68 23.56 -29.25
C ASN A 387 6.38 24.36 -29.09
N PHE A 388 6.39 25.36 -28.23
CA PHE A 388 5.35 26.39 -28.24
C PHE A 388 5.58 27.33 -29.42
N SER A 389 4.50 27.75 -30.09
CA SER A 389 4.60 28.59 -31.28
C SER A 389 5.26 29.94 -30.99
N ASP A 390 6.26 30.36 -31.77
CA ASP A 390 6.89 31.69 -31.62
C ASP A 390 5.87 32.84 -31.71
N ILE A 391 4.73 32.58 -32.34
CA ILE A 391 3.61 33.50 -32.51
C ILE A 391 2.51 33.13 -31.50
N ALA A 392 2.45 33.86 -30.39
CA ALA A 392 1.31 33.81 -29.47
C ALA A 392 -0.03 34.05 -30.19
N ASP A 393 -1.07 33.31 -29.83
CA ASP A 393 -2.45 33.55 -30.27
C ASP A 393 -2.99 34.79 -29.55
N LYS A 394 -2.63 35.95 -30.11
CA LYS A 394 -3.02 37.27 -29.63
C LYS A 394 -4.48 37.50 -29.96
N SER A 395 -5.37 37.08 -29.06
CA SER A 395 -6.78 37.49 -29.06
C SER A 395 -6.85 39.02 -29.13
N TYR A 396 -7.19 39.58 -30.29
CA TYR A 396 -6.88 40.97 -30.64
C TYR A 396 -7.90 41.97 -30.07
N ASN A 397 -8.13 41.92 -28.76
CA ASN A 397 -8.87 42.90 -27.97
C ASN A 397 -8.64 42.66 -26.47
N TRP A 398 -9.07 43.61 -25.63
CA TRP A 398 -8.99 43.54 -24.17
C TRP A 398 -10.01 42.57 -23.54
N SER A 399 -10.23 41.40 -24.12
CA SER A 399 -11.21 40.40 -23.66
C SER A 399 -10.71 39.62 -22.45
N ASP A 400 -11.55 39.51 -21.43
CA ASP A 400 -11.29 38.76 -20.19
C ASP A 400 -11.26 37.24 -20.34
N LYS A 401 -11.42 36.75 -21.57
CA LYS A 401 -11.65 35.35 -21.90
C LYS A 401 -10.87 35.04 -23.16
N TYR A 402 -10.03 34.02 -23.09
CA TYR A 402 -9.33 33.46 -24.22
C TYR A 402 -10.07 32.22 -24.72
N SER A 403 -10.30 32.15 -26.02
CA SER A 403 -10.66 30.92 -26.73
C SER A 403 -9.65 30.78 -27.86
N PRO A 404 -8.95 29.64 -27.98
CA PRO A 404 -7.98 29.43 -29.05
C PRO A 404 -8.67 29.52 -30.42
N GLN A 405 -7.99 30.14 -31.39
CA GLN A 405 -8.47 30.24 -32.78
C GLN A 405 -8.07 29.01 -33.62
N LYS A 406 -7.07 28.26 -33.15
CA LYS A 406 -6.53 27.07 -33.81
C LYS A 406 -7.28 25.82 -33.36
N THR A 407 -7.62 24.95 -34.31
CA THR A 407 -8.29 23.68 -34.05
C THR A 407 -7.25 22.60 -33.71
N PHE A 408 -7.52 21.81 -32.66
CA PHE A 408 -6.63 20.74 -32.20
C PHE A 408 -7.10 19.39 -32.76
N LYS A 409 -6.17 18.42 -32.89
CA LYS A 409 -6.46 17.05 -33.37
C LYS A 409 -6.18 15.92 -32.37
N ASN A 410 -5.39 16.19 -31.34
CA ASN A 410 -5.12 15.29 -30.21
C ASN A 410 -5.19 16.10 -28.90
N GLU A 411 -4.98 15.46 -27.74
CA GLU A 411 -4.55 16.16 -26.51
C GLU A 411 -3.42 17.14 -26.88
N SER A 412 -3.58 18.42 -26.53
CA SER A 412 -2.64 19.49 -26.87
C SER A 412 -2.50 20.44 -25.69
N LEU A 413 -1.33 21.07 -25.55
CA LEU A 413 -1.08 21.99 -24.45
C LEU A 413 -1.18 23.46 -24.88
N ILE A 414 -1.83 24.28 -24.05
CA ILE A 414 -1.80 25.74 -24.16
C ILE A 414 -1.09 26.30 -22.94
N CYS A 415 0.07 26.92 -23.16
CA CYS A 415 0.77 27.70 -22.17
C CYS A 415 0.17 29.12 -22.07
N MET A 416 0.02 29.62 -20.84
CA MET A 416 -0.22 31.03 -20.54
C MET A 416 1.04 31.63 -19.92
N LEU A 417 1.52 32.74 -20.49
CA LEU A 417 2.64 33.52 -19.98
C LEU A 417 2.15 34.90 -19.52
N ILE A 418 2.46 35.26 -18.27
CA ILE A 418 2.25 36.60 -17.72
C ILE A 418 3.48 37.46 -17.99
N LYS A 419 3.36 38.42 -18.91
CA LYS A 419 4.50 39.24 -19.32
C LYS A 419 4.88 40.30 -18.28
N ASN A 420 6.01 40.05 -17.64
CA ASN A 420 6.82 41.02 -16.92
C ASN A 420 8.13 41.29 -17.69
N ASN A 421 8.68 42.50 -17.61
CA ASN A 421 9.87 42.95 -18.35
C ASN A 421 11.20 42.28 -17.92
N GLN A 422 11.13 41.24 -17.08
CA GLN A 422 12.26 40.52 -16.49
C GLN A 422 12.12 39.00 -16.57
N LYS A 423 11.03 38.46 -17.16
CA LYS A 423 10.84 37.02 -17.34
C LYS A 423 11.39 36.54 -18.68
N ASP A 424 11.91 35.32 -18.66
CA ASP A 424 12.33 34.58 -19.85
C ASP A 424 11.10 34.18 -20.71
N PRO A 425 11.12 34.34 -22.04
CA PRO A 425 10.02 33.92 -22.91
C PRO A 425 9.78 32.40 -22.96
N ASP A 426 10.74 31.56 -22.56
CA ASP A 426 10.59 30.09 -22.58
C ASP A 426 9.81 29.52 -21.37
N TYR A 427 9.66 30.33 -20.31
CA TYR A 427 8.96 29.97 -19.08
C TYR A 427 7.44 29.98 -19.26
N CYS A 428 6.73 29.12 -18.51
CA CYS A 428 5.27 29.08 -18.53
C CYS A 428 4.69 29.25 -17.13
N ASP A 429 3.78 30.22 -16.97
CA ASP A 429 3.12 30.47 -15.69
C ASP A 429 1.95 29.52 -15.42
N LYS A 430 1.39 28.91 -16.48
CA LYS A 430 0.34 27.91 -16.38
C LYS A 430 0.13 27.14 -17.68
N ILE A 431 -0.10 25.84 -17.58
CA ILE A 431 -0.54 25.00 -18.71
C ILE A 431 -2.04 24.69 -18.59
N PHE A 432 -2.72 24.68 -19.72
CA PHE A 432 -4.08 24.19 -19.90
C PHE A 432 -4.07 23.02 -20.89
N ILE A 433 -4.75 21.93 -20.53
CA ILE A 433 -4.88 20.74 -21.38
C ILE A 433 -6.15 20.88 -22.19
N VAL A 434 -6.03 20.82 -23.52
CA VAL A 434 -7.17 20.94 -24.42
C VAL A 434 -7.34 19.65 -25.22
N TRP A 435 -8.56 19.11 -25.18
CA TRP A 435 -8.91 17.85 -25.82
C TRP A 435 -9.55 18.11 -27.18
N ALA A 436 -9.08 17.39 -28.19
CA ALA A 436 -9.47 17.59 -29.58
C ALA A 436 -10.76 16.84 -29.95
N GLU A 437 -11.87 17.33 -29.44
CA GLU A 437 -13.13 17.28 -30.18
C GLU A 437 -13.62 18.71 -30.42
N TRP A 438 -14.51 18.90 -31.40
CA TRP A 438 -15.28 20.14 -31.59
C TRP A 438 -14.48 21.42 -31.90
N GLN A 439 -13.75 21.43 -33.03
CA GLN A 439 -13.84 22.58 -33.93
C GLN A 439 -13.54 22.21 -35.39
N SER A 440 -14.57 22.32 -36.22
CA SER A 440 -14.53 22.29 -37.69
C SER A 440 -15.69 23.15 -38.17
N ASP A 441 -15.43 24.09 -39.09
CA ASP A 441 -16.45 25.06 -39.55
C ASP A 441 -17.50 24.46 -40.51
N PHE A 442 -17.49 23.14 -40.71
CA PHE A 442 -18.43 22.42 -41.58
C PHE A 442 -19.12 21.28 -40.82
N TRP A 443 -20.46 21.30 -40.82
CA TRP A 443 -21.33 20.55 -39.91
C TRP A 443 -21.69 19.14 -40.41
N TRP A 444 -20.70 18.25 -40.44
CA TRP A 444 -20.89 16.85 -40.82
C TRP A 444 -20.16 15.94 -39.83
N VAL A 445 -20.79 14.85 -39.40
CA VAL A 445 -20.21 13.89 -38.45
C VAL A 445 -20.20 12.50 -39.07
N ILE A 446 -19.04 11.85 -39.04
CA ILE A 446 -18.93 10.40 -39.24
C ILE A 446 -19.32 9.76 -37.91
N LEU A 447 -20.32 8.88 -37.95
CA LEU A 447 -20.75 8.06 -36.82
C LEU A 447 -20.17 6.66 -36.99
N THR A 448 -19.61 6.11 -35.92
CA THR A 448 -18.92 4.81 -35.93
C THR A 448 -19.49 3.88 -34.87
N GLU A 449 -20.04 2.75 -35.28
CA GLU A 449 -20.52 1.69 -34.41
C GLU A 449 -19.63 0.45 -34.60
N LYS A 450 -18.94 0.01 -33.55
CA LYS A 450 -18.08 -1.19 -33.61
C LYS A 450 -18.93 -2.42 -33.31
N ASP A 451 -18.71 -3.52 -34.01
CA ASP A 451 -19.34 -4.79 -33.65
C ASP A 451 -18.82 -5.27 -32.28
N PRO A 452 -19.70 -5.59 -31.31
CA PRO A 452 -19.30 -5.94 -29.94
C PRO A 452 -18.73 -7.37 -29.81
N LEU A 453 -18.83 -8.20 -30.85
CA LEU A 453 -18.30 -9.57 -30.90
C LEU A 453 -17.03 -9.67 -31.77
N SER A 454 -16.86 -8.76 -32.74
CA SER A 454 -15.78 -8.73 -33.72
C SER A 454 -15.27 -7.29 -33.94
N PRO A 455 -14.47 -6.70 -33.03
CA PRO A 455 -14.13 -5.27 -33.04
C PRO A 455 -13.31 -4.76 -34.24
N LEU A 456 -12.84 -5.64 -35.13
CA LEU A 456 -12.29 -5.28 -36.44
C LEU A 456 -13.37 -4.84 -37.44
N ILE A 457 -14.63 -5.24 -37.22
CA ILE A 457 -15.79 -4.83 -38.01
C ILE A 457 -16.32 -3.51 -37.44
N VAL A 458 -16.34 -2.48 -38.27
CA VAL A 458 -16.84 -1.14 -37.89
C VAL A 458 -17.85 -0.67 -38.93
N ASN A 459 -19.03 -0.32 -38.45
CA ASN A 459 -20.10 0.31 -39.22
C ASN A 459 -19.90 1.82 -39.23
N PHE A 460 -19.66 2.34 -40.43
CA PHE A 460 -19.55 3.75 -40.75
C PHE A 460 -20.87 4.26 -41.27
N SER A 461 -21.37 5.32 -40.64
CA SER A 461 -22.53 6.06 -41.13
C SER A 461 -22.27 7.56 -41.05
N PHE A 462 -23.15 8.33 -41.68
CA PHE A 462 -22.93 9.74 -41.93
C PHE A 462 -24.15 10.56 -41.48
N GLN A 463 -23.94 11.56 -40.63
CA GLN A 463 -25.02 12.45 -40.19
C GLN A 463 -24.79 13.90 -40.63
N PRO A 464 -25.61 14.43 -41.56
CA PRO A 464 -25.69 15.86 -41.83
C PRO A 464 -26.51 16.53 -40.71
N LYS A 465 -26.01 17.64 -40.15
CA LYS A 465 -26.71 18.37 -39.06
C LYS A 465 -27.69 19.45 -39.57
N ASN A 466 -27.72 19.71 -40.89
CA ASN A 466 -28.74 20.51 -41.59
C ASN A 466 -29.27 19.74 -42.81
N ASN A 467 -30.58 19.80 -43.10
CA ASN A 467 -31.21 19.03 -44.18
C ASN A 467 -31.11 19.66 -45.58
N ASP A 468 -30.69 20.92 -45.71
CA ASP A 468 -30.82 21.71 -46.95
C ASP A 468 -29.73 21.40 -48.01
N THR A 469 -28.78 20.52 -47.72
CA THR A 469 -27.64 20.20 -48.58
C THR A 469 -27.79 18.87 -49.29
N VAL A 470 -28.04 18.90 -50.61
CA VAL A 470 -28.14 17.70 -51.44
C VAL A 470 -26.74 17.12 -51.74
N ILE A 471 -26.48 15.94 -51.20
CA ILE A 471 -25.30 15.11 -51.51
C ILE A 471 -25.60 14.29 -52.78
N SER A 472 -24.58 14.10 -53.62
CA SER A 472 -24.68 13.42 -54.92
C SER A 472 -23.88 12.11 -55.00
N SER A 473 -22.83 11.96 -54.19
CA SER A 473 -22.14 10.69 -53.96
C SER A 473 -21.34 10.73 -52.66
N TYR A 474 -21.16 9.55 -52.08
CA TYR A 474 -20.23 9.27 -50.98
C TYR A 474 -19.02 8.52 -51.55
N LEU A 475 -17.85 8.65 -50.94
CA LEU A 475 -16.68 7.81 -51.21
C LEU A 475 -15.84 7.69 -49.93
N TRP A 476 -16.00 6.57 -49.26
CA TRP A 476 -15.13 6.18 -48.15
C TRP A 476 -13.79 5.69 -48.69
N SER A 477 -12.73 5.89 -47.92
CA SER A 477 -11.39 5.37 -48.22
C SER A 477 -10.70 5.01 -46.91
N PHE A 478 -10.17 3.79 -46.85
CA PHE A 478 -9.51 3.21 -45.69
C PHE A 478 -8.01 3.09 -45.94
N ASP A 479 -7.23 2.91 -44.89
CA ASP A 479 -5.76 2.86 -44.96
C ASP A 479 -5.20 1.55 -45.53
N ASP A 480 -6.02 0.50 -45.63
CA ASP A 480 -5.75 -0.69 -46.44
C ASP A 480 -5.84 -0.45 -47.96
N ASN A 481 -6.24 0.76 -48.39
CA ASN A 481 -6.50 1.21 -49.77
C ASN A 481 -7.82 0.72 -50.40
N THR A 482 -8.73 0.15 -49.61
CA THR A 482 -10.11 -0.09 -50.07
C THR A 482 -10.93 1.20 -50.13
N GLN A 483 -11.95 1.21 -50.98
CA GLN A 483 -12.87 2.34 -51.16
C GLN A 483 -14.29 1.83 -51.40
N GLU A 484 -15.28 2.54 -50.86
CA GLU A 484 -16.70 2.22 -51.01
C GLU A 484 -17.57 3.47 -51.23
N ASP A 485 -18.55 3.37 -52.12
CA ASP A 485 -19.34 4.51 -52.65
C ASP A 485 -20.76 4.62 -52.05
N LYS A 486 -20.95 4.10 -50.84
CA LYS A 486 -22.24 4.03 -50.12
C LYS A 486 -22.39 5.10 -49.05
N GLU A 487 -23.63 5.44 -48.70
CA GLU A 487 -23.96 6.34 -47.57
C GLU A 487 -23.57 5.76 -46.20
N THR A 488 -23.67 4.43 -46.06
CA THR A 488 -23.24 3.66 -44.91
C THR A 488 -22.38 2.47 -45.36
N VAL A 489 -21.28 2.20 -44.67
CA VAL A 489 -20.30 1.16 -45.02
C VAL A 489 -19.97 0.31 -43.80
N GLU A 490 -20.07 -1.01 -43.94
CA GLU A 490 -19.49 -1.97 -43.00
C GLU A 490 -18.08 -2.32 -43.52
N HIS A 491 -17.04 -1.94 -42.79
CA HIS A 491 -15.65 -2.23 -43.17
C HIS A 491 -14.97 -3.12 -42.12
N VAL A 492 -14.08 -4.00 -42.59
CA VAL A 492 -13.39 -5.01 -41.76
C VAL A 492 -11.89 -4.77 -41.84
N PHE A 493 -11.33 -4.17 -40.80
CA PHE A 493 -9.90 -3.85 -40.73
C PHE A 493 -9.04 -5.11 -40.59
N LEU A 494 -7.81 -5.03 -41.10
CA LEU A 494 -6.89 -6.19 -41.19
C LEU A 494 -6.14 -6.47 -39.89
N ASP A 495 -5.93 -5.46 -39.04
CA ASP A 495 -5.17 -5.56 -37.80
C ASP A 495 -5.71 -4.63 -36.70
N TYR A 496 -5.12 -4.73 -35.50
CA TYR A 496 -5.59 -4.05 -34.29
C TYR A 496 -4.74 -2.80 -34.00
N TRP A 497 -4.96 -1.74 -34.77
CA TRP A 497 -4.15 -0.52 -34.67
C TRP A 497 -5.01 0.77 -34.71
N LYS A 498 -4.33 1.92 -34.80
CA LYS A 498 -4.95 3.22 -35.10
C LYS A 498 -5.07 3.38 -36.60
N HIS A 499 -6.29 3.28 -37.11
CA HIS A 499 -6.62 3.44 -38.52
C HIS A 499 -7.02 4.87 -38.86
N ASN A 500 -6.72 5.32 -40.08
CA ASN A 500 -7.22 6.58 -40.63
C ASN A 500 -8.31 6.31 -41.67
N VAL A 501 -9.49 6.89 -41.45
CA VAL A 501 -10.63 6.77 -42.36
C VAL A 501 -10.95 8.12 -42.96
N LYS A 502 -11.12 8.16 -44.28
CA LYS A 502 -11.49 9.34 -45.05
C LYS A 502 -12.87 9.15 -45.68
N LEU A 503 -13.67 10.20 -45.70
CA LEU A 503 -14.91 10.29 -46.47
C LEU A 503 -14.87 11.51 -47.39
N ASP A 504 -14.86 11.29 -48.71
CA ASP A 504 -15.08 12.32 -49.71
C ASP A 504 -16.58 12.42 -50.05
N LEU A 505 -17.20 13.53 -49.65
CA LEU A 505 -18.56 13.89 -50.02
C LEU A 505 -18.55 14.71 -51.31
N LYS A 506 -19.43 14.39 -52.25
CA LYS A 506 -19.65 15.23 -53.44
C LYS A 506 -21.02 15.89 -53.37
N LEU A 507 -21.03 17.22 -53.28
CA LEU A 507 -22.26 18.03 -53.24
C LEU A 507 -22.84 18.22 -54.65
N ALA A 508 -24.16 18.46 -54.75
CA ALA A 508 -24.87 18.65 -56.02
C ALA A 508 -24.36 19.85 -56.87
N ASN A 509 -23.59 20.76 -56.27
CA ASN A 509 -22.89 21.86 -56.96
C ASN A 509 -21.51 21.46 -57.54
N TRP A 510 -21.19 20.16 -57.56
CA TRP A 510 -19.91 19.58 -58.00
C TRP A 510 -18.68 19.93 -57.14
N THR A 511 -18.87 20.50 -55.94
CA THR A 511 -17.78 20.64 -54.96
C THR A 511 -17.61 19.36 -54.14
N THR A 512 -16.35 19.02 -53.83
CA THR A 512 -15.99 17.88 -52.97
C THR A 512 -15.57 18.39 -51.59
N SER A 513 -16.03 17.74 -50.53
CA SER A 513 -15.63 18.01 -49.14
C SER A 513 -15.08 16.73 -48.51
N SER A 514 -13.84 16.77 -48.03
CA SER A 514 -13.20 15.62 -47.37
C SER A 514 -13.34 15.70 -45.85
N LEU A 515 -13.77 14.61 -45.24
CA LEU A 515 -13.77 14.40 -43.79
C LEU A 515 -12.74 13.31 -43.45
N PHE A 516 -12.20 13.38 -42.24
CA PHE A 516 -11.22 12.41 -41.73
C PHE A 516 -11.55 12.07 -40.28
N GLN A 517 -11.49 10.79 -39.94
CA GLN A 517 -11.59 10.30 -38.57
C GLN A 517 -10.49 9.27 -38.31
N ASP A 518 -9.82 9.42 -37.17
CA ASP A 518 -8.90 8.40 -36.66
C ASP A 518 -9.66 7.45 -35.73
N ILE A 519 -9.46 6.14 -35.89
CA ILE A 519 -10.13 5.11 -35.07
C ILE A 519 -9.10 4.17 -34.49
N ASN A 520 -9.03 4.10 -33.17
CA ASN A 520 -8.23 3.10 -32.46
C ASN A 520 -9.03 1.80 -32.33
N ILE A 521 -8.54 0.70 -32.92
CA ILE A 521 -9.13 -0.63 -32.84
C ILE A 521 -8.21 -1.51 -31.99
N GLN A 522 -8.55 -1.65 -30.72
CA GLN A 522 -7.78 -2.45 -29.77
C GLN A 522 -8.06 -3.93 -29.95
N LYS A 523 -7.01 -4.75 -29.83
CA LYS A 523 -7.15 -6.20 -29.66
C LYS A 523 -7.93 -6.45 -28.37
N PRO A 524 -9.03 -7.23 -28.41
CA PRO A 524 -9.72 -7.64 -27.20
C PRO A 524 -8.80 -8.55 -26.38
N LEU A 525 -8.79 -8.34 -25.07
CA LEU A 525 -8.17 -9.26 -24.12
C LEU A 525 -8.84 -10.63 -24.19
N LEU A 526 -8.09 -11.67 -23.81
CA LEU A 526 -8.62 -13.01 -23.63
C LEU A 526 -8.38 -13.45 -22.19
N LEU A 527 -9.43 -13.89 -21.49
CA LEU A 527 -9.29 -14.54 -20.19
C LEU A 527 -8.33 -15.73 -20.31
N SER A 528 -7.34 -15.79 -19.42
CA SER A 528 -6.33 -16.84 -19.41
C SER A 528 -6.98 -18.16 -18.96
N LYS A 529 -7.25 -19.05 -19.92
CA LYS A 529 -8.03 -20.28 -19.66
C LYS A 529 -7.21 -21.37 -18.95
N PRO A 530 -7.88 -22.28 -18.21
CA PRO A 530 -7.24 -23.44 -17.59
C PRO A 530 -6.30 -24.19 -18.55
N THR A 531 -5.02 -24.29 -18.18
CA THR A 531 -3.96 -24.85 -19.05
C THR A 531 -4.05 -26.36 -19.26
N SER A 532 -4.87 -27.06 -18.48
CA SER A 532 -4.93 -28.52 -18.45
C SER A 532 -6.29 -28.98 -17.93
N ASP A 533 -6.87 -29.95 -18.63
CA ASP A 533 -8.12 -30.64 -18.24
C ASP A 533 -7.85 -31.81 -17.28
N ASN A 534 -6.65 -31.89 -16.69
CA ASN A 534 -6.22 -33.04 -15.91
C ASN A 534 -7.08 -33.22 -14.65
N PRO A 535 -7.69 -34.41 -14.45
CA PRO A 535 -8.47 -34.76 -13.26
C PRO A 535 -7.82 -34.44 -11.89
N TYR A 536 -6.49 -34.42 -11.80
CA TYR A 536 -5.77 -34.40 -10.52
C TYR A 536 -4.90 -33.15 -10.29
N GLU A 537 -5.13 -32.07 -11.06
CA GLU A 537 -4.43 -30.79 -10.91
C GLU A 537 -5.34 -29.75 -10.22
N ASN A 538 -5.27 -29.73 -8.89
CA ASN A 538 -6.21 -29.08 -7.97
C ASN A 538 -6.29 -27.53 -8.03
N ASN A 539 -5.81 -26.86 -9.09
CA ASN A 539 -5.60 -25.42 -9.10
C ASN A 539 -5.80 -24.74 -10.49
N ASN A 540 -6.43 -25.42 -11.45
CA ASN A 540 -6.42 -24.99 -12.85
C ASN A 540 -7.48 -23.93 -13.22
N SER A 541 -8.47 -23.63 -12.37
CA SER A 541 -9.45 -22.55 -12.62
C SER A 541 -9.02 -21.23 -11.97
N LEU A 542 -9.29 -20.11 -12.66
CA LEU A 542 -9.00 -18.77 -12.16
C LEU A 542 -10.12 -18.17 -11.28
N ILE A 543 -11.37 -18.62 -11.44
CA ILE A 543 -12.41 -18.38 -10.42
C ILE A 543 -12.35 -19.54 -9.43
N ARG A 544 -12.34 -19.24 -8.14
CA ARG A 544 -12.53 -20.24 -7.09
C ARG A 544 -13.93 -20.11 -6.53
N ILE A 545 -14.57 -21.25 -6.28
CA ILE A 545 -15.92 -21.32 -5.71
C ILE A 545 -15.92 -22.46 -4.69
N THR A 546 -16.18 -22.14 -3.43
CA THR A 546 -16.11 -23.07 -2.30
C THR A 546 -17.41 -23.16 -1.53
N ASP A 547 -17.64 -24.29 -0.87
CA ASP A 547 -18.66 -24.41 0.18
C ASP A 547 -18.12 -23.95 1.54
N LYS A 548 -18.99 -23.91 2.56
CA LYS A 548 -18.62 -23.55 3.95
C LYS A 548 -17.62 -24.52 4.61
N SER A 549 -17.34 -25.66 3.98
CA SER A 549 -16.34 -26.64 4.41
C SER A 549 -14.96 -26.34 3.83
N TRP A 550 -14.82 -25.23 3.08
CA TRP A 550 -13.67 -24.89 2.21
C TRP A 550 -13.43 -25.93 1.11
N LYS A 551 -14.41 -26.78 0.79
CA LYS A 551 -14.30 -27.70 -0.34
C LYS A 551 -14.57 -26.94 -1.63
N SER A 552 -13.72 -27.11 -2.63
CA SER A 552 -13.99 -26.59 -3.97
C SER A 552 -15.22 -27.25 -4.58
N VAL A 553 -16.17 -26.42 -5.02
CA VAL A 553 -17.33 -26.82 -5.81
C VAL A 553 -17.05 -26.59 -7.32
N VAL A 554 -15.96 -25.89 -7.65
CA VAL A 554 -15.45 -25.76 -9.04
C VAL A 554 -14.81 -27.05 -9.55
N GLU A 555 -14.48 -27.99 -8.65
CA GLU A 555 -14.08 -29.37 -8.98
C GLU A 555 -14.87 -29.87 -10.22
N TRP A 556 -14.18 -29.95 -11.37
CA TRP A 556 -14.67 -30.49 -12.67
C TRP A 556 -15.67 -29.65 -13.50
N THR A 557 -15.87 -28.36 -13.21
CA THR A 557 -17.04 -27.60 -13.75
C THR A 557 -16.82 -26.66 -14.95
N TYR A 558 -15.59 -26.28 -15.31
CA TYR A 558 -15.38 -25.43 -16.51
C TYR A 558 -15.55 -26.27 -17.80
N LYS A 559 -16.58 -25.95 -18.60
CA LYS A 559 -16.84 -26.60 -19.88
C LYS A 559 -16.11 -25.84 -20.99
N ARG A 560 -14.90 -26.28 -21.34
CA ARG A 560 -14.07 -25.62 -22.37
C ARG A 560 -14.80 -25.43 -23.71
N ASP A 561 -15.56 -26.43 -24.15
CA ASP A 561 -16.36 -26.41 -25.39
C ASP A 561 -17.49 -25.37 -25.37
N LEU A 562 -17.98 -24.99 -24.19
CA LEU A 562 -19.05 -24.01 -23.98
C LEU A 562 -18.53 -22.67 -23.42
N SER A 563 -17.23 -22.58 -23.11
CA SER A 563 -16.56 -21.47 -22.44
C SER A 563 -17.32 -20.87 -21.24
N MET A 564 -17.84 -21.75 -20.38
CA MET A 564 -18.62 -21.38 -19.19
C MET A 564 -18.40 -22.36 -18.03
N TYR A 565 -18.70 -21.93 -16.80
CA TYR A 565 -18.77 -22.82 -15.64
C TYR A 565 -20.18 -23.41 -15.51
N HIS A 566 -20.27 -24.73 -15.32
CA HIS A 566 -21.53 -25.44 -15.12
C HIS A 566 -21.51 -26.24 -13.81
N LEU A 567 -22.25 -25.74 -12.82
CA LEU A 567 -22.35 -26.31 -11.48
C LEU A 567 -23.72 -27.00 -11.32
N LYS A 568 -23.73 -28.22 -10.77
CA LYS A 568 -24.93 -28.89 -10.28
C LYS A 568 -24.82 -29.01 -8.76
N VAL A 569 -25.75 -28.42 -8.01
CA VAL A 569 -25.66 -28.31 -6.55
C VAL A 569 -26.96 -28.66 -5.84
N GLY A 570 -26.84 -29.38 -4.72
CA GLY A 570 -27.97 -29.76 -3.87
C GLY A 570 -28.28 -28.69 -2.82
N ILE A 571 -29.39 -27.98 -2.97
CA ILE A 571 -29.80 -26.87 -2.06
C ILE A 571 -30.67 -27.36 -0.87
N PRO A 572 -30.74 -26.60 0.25
CA PRO A 572 -30.13 -25.29 0.53
C PRO A 572 -28.60 -25.33 0.59
N LEU A 573 -27.94 -24.33 -0.02
CA LEU A 573 -26.47 -24.22 -0.06
C LEU A 573 -26.00 -22.76 -0.10
N THR A 574 -24.89 -22.46 0.57
CA THR A 574 -24.12 -21.22 0.33
C THR A 574 -22.88 -21.57 -0.48
N LEU A 575 -22.57 -20.77 -1.49
CA LEU A 575 -21.27 -20.79 -2.17
C LEU A 575 -20.57 -19.45 -1.98
N ASP A 576 -19.25 -19.52 -1.76
CA ASP A 576 -18.35 -18.39 -1.72
C ASP A 576 -17.55 -18.35 -3.03
N PHE A 577 -17.61 -17.25 -3.76
CA PHE A 577 -16.94 -17.03 -5.05
C PHE A 577 -15.74 -16.09 -4.83
N ASP A 578 -14.61 -16.36 -5.50
CA ASP A 578 -13.34 -15.65 -5.37
C ASP A 578 -12.68 -15.50 -6.75
N ALA A 579 -12.64 -14.27 -7.25
CA ALA A 579 -12.11 -13.89 -8.55
C ALA A 579 -10.71 -13.23 -8.48
N SER A 580 -10.06 -13.13 -7.31
CA SER A 580 -8.73 -12.48 -7.16
C SER A 580 -7.59 -13.15 -7.94
N TYR A 581 -7.85 -14.27 -8.61
CA TYR A 581 -6.89 -15.01 -9.43
C TYR A 581 -7.17 -14.89 -10.95
N VAL A 582 -8.24 -14.18 -11.35
CA VAL A 582 -8.61 -13.94 -12.76
C VAL A 582 -7.59 -13.03 -13.44
N LYS A 583 -7.15 -13.45 -14.64
CA LYS A 583 -6.07 -12.85 -15.42
C LYS A 583 -6.32 -13.00 -16.91
N VAL A 584 -5.64 -12.18 -17.71
CA VAL A 584 -5.73 -12.15 -19.17
C VAL A 584 -4.44 -12.67 -19.83
N ASP A 585 -4.46 -12.83 -21.15
CA ASP A 585 -3.30 -13.17 -21.97
C ASP A 585 -2.20 -12.09 -21.92
N GLU A 586 -2.58 -10.81 -21.97
CA GLU A 586 -1.64 -9.68 -21.91
C GLU A 586 -1.32 -9.26 -20.47
N ARG A 587 -0.15 -9.73 -19.97
CA ARG A 587 0.37 -9.47 -18.59
C ARG A 587 0.57 -8.00 -18.21
N THR A 588 0.33 -7.06 -19.12
CA THR A 588 0.39 -5.61 -18.89
C THR A 588 -0.88 -5.05 -18.25
N TYR A 589 -1.96 -5.82 -18.18
CA TYR A 589 -3.19 -5.44 -17.49
C TYR A 589 -3.30 -6.15 -16.15
N ASP A 590 -3.81 -5.45 -15.13
CA ASP A 590 -4.29 -6.06 -13.88
C ASP A 590 -5.81 -5.95 -13.79
N LEU A 591 -6.41 -6.83 -12.99
CA LEU A 591 -7.80 -6.77 -12.61
C LEU A 591 -8.01 -5.58 -11.65
N ASP A 592 -8.94 -4.69 -12.00
CA ASP A 592 -9.24 -3.46 -11.25
C ASP A 592 -10.57 -3.56 -10.49
N LYS A 593 -11.57 -4.18 -11.13
CA LYS A 593 -12.93 -4.30 -10.60
C LYS A 593 -13.56 -5.63 -11.01
N VAL A 594 -14.36 -6.21 -10.11
CA VAL A 594 -15.22 -7.37 -10.39
C VAL A 594 -16.64 -7.02 -9.96
N GLU A 595 -17.59 -7.19 -10.86
CA GLU A 595 -19.02 -6.95 -10.61
C GLU A 595 -19.84 -8.21 -10.92
N TRP A 596 -20.85 -8.49 -10.10
CA TRP A 596 -21.63 -9.72 -10.15
C TRP A 596 -23.13 -9.40 -10.24
N ASP A 597 -23.81 -9.96 -11.23
CA ASP A 597 -25.28 -10.03 -11.36
C ASP A 597 -25.69 -11.49 -11.12
N PHE A 598 -26.47 -11.73 -10.06
CA PHE A 598 -26.96 -13.06 -9.66
C PHE A 598 -28.38 -13.41 -10.15
N ASN A 599 -29.00 -12.55 -10.98
CA ASN A 599 -30.42 -12.62 -11.29
C ASN A 599 -30.80 -12.45 -12.78
N GLU A 600 -29.87 -12.03 -13.64
CA GLU A 600 -30.02 -11.70 -15.08
C GLU A 600 -30.82 -10.42 -15.42
N ASP A 601 -31.03 -9.49 -14.46
CA ASP A 601 -31.61 -8.17 -14.73
C ASP A 601 -30.60 -7.08 -15.15
N TRP A 602 -29.33 -7.46 -15.36
CA TRP A 602 -28.21 -6.62 -15.76
C TRP A 602 -27.85 -5.51 -14.76
N LYS A 603 -28.29 -5.62 -13.50
CA LYS A 603 -27.85 -4.75 -12.40
C LYS A 603 -26.98 -5.55 -11.43
N PHE A 604 -25.68 -5.31 -11.51
CA PHE A 604 -24.70 -5.96 -10.65
C PHE A 604 -24.94 -5.60 -9.17
N GLU A 605 -25.37 -6.56 -8.34
CA GLU A 605 -25.70 -6.31 -6.94
C GLU A 605 -24.46 -6.27 -6.02
N LYS A 606 -23.29 -6.71 -6.52
CA LYS A 606 -22.03 -6.76 -5.76
C LYS A 606 -20.83 -6.38 -6.62
N SER A 607 -19.92 -5.58 -6.07
CA SER A 607 -18.74 -5.05 -6.76
C SER A 607 -17.43 -5.38 -6.05
N TRP A 608 -17.23 -6.64 -5.66
CA TRP A 608 -16.08 -7.12 -4.89
C TRP A 608 -15.47 -8.36 -5.53
N GLU A 609 -14.14 -8.54 -5.41
CA GLU A 609 -13.46 -9.75 -5.90
C GLU A 609 -13.98 -11.05 -5.26
N LYS A 610 -14.52 -10.97 -4.04
CA LYS A 610 -15.01 -12.13 -3.27
C LYS A 610 -16.42 -11.88 -2.77
N VAL A 611 -17.33 -12.82 -3.03
CA VAL A 611 -18.76 -12.69 -2.72
C VAL A 611 -19.39 -14.03 -2.33
N SER A 612 -20.23 -14.03 -1.30
CA SER A 612 -21.05 -15.19 -0.91
C SER A 612 -22.46 -15.10 -1.49
N TYR A 613 -23.07 -16.22 -1.88
CA TYR A 613 -24.48 -16.28 -2.30
C TYR A 613 -25.20 -17.53 -1.74
N ASN A 614 -26.49 -17.37 -1.40
CA ASN A 614 -27.34 -18.42 -0.83
C ASN A 614 -28.35 -18.94 -1.87
N PHE A 615 -28.18 -20.18 -2.30
CA PHE A 615 -29.08 -20.88 -3.21
C PHE A 615 -30.18 -21.58 -2.40
N LEU A 616 -31.42 -21.12 -2.57
CA LEU A 616 -32.60 -21.55 -1.79
C LEU A 616 -33.77 -22.01 -2.66
N GLU A 617 -33.81 -21.61 -3.94
CA GLU A 617 -34.89 -21.91 -4.88
C GLU A 617 -34.48 -23.01 -5.87
N ASN A 618 -35.39 -23.94 -6.16
CA ASN A 618 -35.16 -25.03 -7.11
C ASN A 618 -35.24 -24.50 -8.56
N LYS A 619 -34.20 -23.79 -9.00
CA LYS A 619 -34.12 -23.20 -10.34
C LYS A 619 -32.71 -23.25 -10.91
N LYS A 620 -32.62 -23.03 -12.21
CA LYS A 620 -31.37 -22.72 -12.89
C LYS A 620 -31.07 -21.23 -12.65
N TYR A 621 -29.96 -20.95 -11.98
CA TYR A 621 -29.41 -19.60 -11.87
C TYR A 621 -28.35 -19.43 -12.97
N THR A 622 -28.35 -18.28 -13.62
CA THR A 622 -27.14 -17.72 -14.22
C THR A 622 -26.54 -16.75 -13.21
N ILE A 623 -25.21 -16.63 -13.22
CA ILE A 623 -24.50 -15.48 -12.66
C ILE A 623 -23.68 -14.88 -13.81
N LEU A 624 -23.88 -13.59 -14.07
CA LEU A 624 -23.05 -12.81 -14.99
C LEU A 624 -21.98 -12.10 -14.16
N ILE A 625 -20.73 -12.20 -14.61
CA ILE A 625 -19.57 -11.58 -13.97
C ILE A 625 -18.97 -10.61 -14.97
N LYS A 626 -18.71 -9.38 -14.52
CA LYS A 626 -18.05 -8.33 -15.30
C LYS A 626 -16.71 -7.99 -14.67
N TYR A 627 -15.65 -8.16 -15.44
CA TYR A 627 -14.29 -7.81 -15.05
C TYR A 627 -13.88 -6.50 -15.73
N THR A 628 -13.31 -5.56 -14.98
CA THR A 628 -12.62 -4.39 -15.53
C THR A 628 -11.11 -4.60 -15.38
N PHE A 629 -10.37 -4.43 -16.47
CA PHE A 629 -8.92 -4.59 -16.53
C PHE A 629 -8.26 -3.27 -16.92
N ASN A 630 -7.37 -2.76 -16.06
CA ASN A 630 -6.64 -1.52 -16.28
C ASN A 630 -5.20 -1.82 -16.72
N SER A 631 -4.72 -1.11 -17.75
CA SER A 631 -3.36 -1.28 -18.26
C SER A 631 -2.33 -0.54 -17.42
N LYS A 632 -1.22 -1.20 -17.08
CA LYS A 632 -0.08 -0.62 -16.36
C LYS A 632 0.75 0.36 -17.17
N LEU A 633 0.67 0.27 -18.50
CA LEU A 633 1.56 0.97 -19.43
C LEU A 633 0.82 1.94 -20.38
N ARG A 634 -0.50 1.99 -20.28
CA ARG A 634 -1.40 2.78 -21.15
C ARG A 634 -2.54 3.31 -20.29
N LYS A 635 -3.09 4.49 -20.61
CA LYS A 635 -4.37 4.94 -20.02
C LYS A 635 -5.53 4.20 -20.70
N ASP A 636 -5.58 2.88 -20.50
CA ASP A 636 -6.43 1.95 -21.25
C ASP A 636 -7.17 1.01 -20.31
N VAL A 637 -8.45 0.79 -20.59
CA VAL A 637 -9.42 0.08 -19.75
C VAL A 637 -10.23 -0.85 -20.65
N GLN A 638 -10.15 -2.15 -20.42
CA GLN A 638 -10.96 -3.15 -21.12
C GLN A 638 -11.90 -3.86 -20.16
N VAL A 639 -13.12 -4.15 -20.63
CA VAL A 639 -14.17 -4.84 -19.87
C VAL A 639 -14.44 -6.19 -20.53
N MET A 640 -14.58 -7.25 -19.73
CA MET A 640 -14.96 -8.58 -20.21
C MET A 640 -16.01 -9.21 -19.31
N ASP A 641 -16.96 -9.91 -19.94
CA ASP A 641 -18.04 -10.62 -19.26
C ASP A 641 -17.82 -12.15 -19.29
N GLU A 642 -18.12 -12.83 -18.19
CA GLU A 642 -18.05 -14.30 -18.05
C GLU A 642 -19.33 -14.84 -17.40
N LYS A 643 -19.74 -16.05 -17.78
CA LYS A 643 -21.02 -16.65 -17.37
C LYS A 643 -20.82 -17.94 -16.57
N ILE A 644 -21.36 -17.95 -15.35
CA ILE A 644 -21.56 -19.16 -14.53
C ILE A 644 -23.02 -19.58 -14.63
N VAL A 645 -23.26 -20.88 -14.71
CA VAL A 645 -24.61 -21.47 -14.57
C VAL A 645 -24.62 -22.45 -13.40
N VAL A 646 -25.57 -22.25 -12.49
CA VAL A 646 -25.81 -23.09 -11.33
C VAL A 646 -27.18 -23.74 -11.46
N GLU A 647 -27.20 -25.04 -11.74
CA GLU A 647 -28.40 -25.87 -11.63
C GLU A 647 -28.56 -26.29 -10.18
N ALA A 648 -29.50 -25.62 -9.49
CA ALA A 648 -29.74 -25.77 -8.07
C ALA A 648 -30.94 -26.70 -7.83
N ASP A 649 -30.65 -27.99 -7.64
CA ASP A 649 -31.65 -29.02 -7.39
C ASP A 649 -31.93 -29.11 -5.87
N LYS A 650 -33.18 -28.91 -5.45
CA LYS A 650 -33.56 -29.09 -4.04
C LYS A 650 -33.51 -30.57 -3.71
N LYS A 651 -32.65 -30.93 -2.73
CA LYS A 651 -32.49 -32.30 -2.23
C LYS A 651 -33.87 -32.87 -1.86
N ASP A 652 -34.07 -34.17 -2.13
CA ASP A 652 -35.28 -34.93 -1.77
C ASP A 652 -35.75 -34.65 -0.34
N ILE A 653 -34.79 -34.50 0.58
CA ILE A 653 -34.98 -34.21 2.00
C ILE A 653 -33.90 -33.21 2.45
N ASP A 654 -34.31 -32.22 3.24
CA ASP A 654 -33.41 -31.51 4.15
C ASP A 654 -33.58 -32.11 5.56
N VAL A 655 -32.62 -32.95 5.98
CA VAL A 655 -32.70 -33.69 7.26
C VAL A 655 -32.05 -32.87 8.37
N GLN A 656 -32.88 -32.25 9.20
CA GLN A 656 -32.44 -31.45 10.35
C GLN A 656 -32.50 -32.29 11.63
N LEU A 657 -31.60 -33.26 11.75
CA LEU A 657 -31.40 -34.06 12.97
C LEU A 657 -30.65 -33.24 14.03
N SER A 658 -31.36 -32.87 15.10
CA SER A 658 -30.78 -32.40 16.36
C SER A 658 -30.68 -33.56 17.37
N SER A 659 -29.62 -33.58 18.16
CA SER A 659 -29.40 -34.59 19.20
C SER A 659 -28.72 -33.98 20.41
N THR A 660 -29.30 -34.15 21.59
CA THR A 660 -28.72 -33.71 22.88
C THR A 660 -28.64 -34.88 23.86
N GLN A 661 -27.75 -34.81 24.84
CA GLN A 661 -27.54 -35.89 25.83
C GLN A 661 -27.43 -35.31 27.23
N ASP A 662 -28.05 -35.95 28.22
CA ASP A 662 -27.98 -35.52 29.63
C ASP A 662 -26.55 -35.56 30.20
N SER A 663 -25.71 -36.44 29.64
CA SER A 663 -24.40 -36.77 30.15
C SER A 663 -23.48 -37.29 29.05
N ASP A 664 -22.23 -36.87 29.08
CA ASP A 664 -21.11 -37.40 28.27
C ASP A 664 -20.73 -38.85 28.61
N TYR A 665 -21.31 -39.39 29.68
CA TYR A 665 -21.01 -40.69 30.25
C TYR A 665 -22.24 -41.59 30.33
N ALA A 666 -22.05 -42.87 30.02
CA ALA A 666 -23.09 -43.88 30.19
C ALA A 666 -23.25 -44.31 31.67
N PRO A 667 -24.45 -44.76 32.10
CA PRO A 667 -25.71 -44.75 31.35
C PRO A 667 -26.33 -43.34 31.29
N THR A 668 -26.86 -42.95 30.13
CA THR A 668 -27.50 -41.65 29.89
C THR A 668 -28.73 -41.79 29.01
N ILE A 669 -29.61 -40.78 29.01
CA ILE A 669 -30.58 -40.57 27.93
C ILE A 669 -29.92 -39.69 26.85
N VAL A 670 -30.30 -39.94 25.60
CA VAL A 670 -30.03 -39.10 24.43
C VAL A 670 -31.37 -38.78 23.79
N HIS A 671 -31.64 -37.48 23.62
CA HIS A 671 -32.84 -36.94 23.01
C HIS A 671 -32.56 -36.67 21.54
N PHE A 672 -33.37 -37.23 20.65
CA PHE A 672 -33.30 -37.03 19.21
C PHE A 672 -34.52 -36.24 18.74
N ASP A 673 -34.29 -35.16 17.99
CA ASP A 673 -35.35 -34.34 17.41
C ASP A 673 -35.14 -34.23 15.90
N TRP A 674 -36.16 -34.69 15.18
CA TRP A 674 -36.25 -34.74 13.72
C TRP A 674 -37.36 -33.86 13.17
N SER A 675 -38.14 -33.19 14.04
CA SER A 675 -39.35 -32.46 13.67
C SER A 675 -39.13 -31.25 12.76
N ALA A 676 -37.87 -30.81 12.60
CA ALA A 676 -37.45 -29.76 11.66
C ALA A 676 -37.14 -30.29 10.24
N SER A 677 -37.18 -31.60 10.00
CA SER A 677 -36.87 -32.20 8.68
C SER A 677 -37.92 -31.84 7.63
N GLN A 678 -37.49 -31.45 6.43
CA GLN A 678 -38.38 -31.01 5.35
C GLN A 678 -38.24 -31.87 4.10
N VAL A 679 -39.37 -32.13 3.44
CA VAL A 679 -39.48 -32.90 2.19
C VAL A 679 -40.13 -32.05 1.09
N LYS A 680 -39.83 -32.35 -0.17
CA LYS A 680 -40.16 -31.48 -1.32
C LYS A 680 -41.48 -31.83 -2.02
N GLU A 681 -41.70 -33.11 -2.33
CA GLU A 681 -42.72 -33.56 -3.31
C GLU A 681 -43.57 -34.75 -2.80
N TRP A 682 -43.34 -35.20 -1.57
CA TRP A 682 -43.92 -36.40 -0.97
C TRP A 682 -44.10 -36.21 0.54
N THR A 683 -44.85 -37.11 1.17
CA THR A 683 -45.19 -37.08 2.61
C THR A 683 -44.38 -38.10 3.41
N ILE A 684 -43.79 -37.67 4.54
CA ILE A 684 -43.10 -38.61 5.46
C ILE A 684 -44.17 -39.47 6.12
N THR A 685 -44.24 -40.75 5.74
CA THR A 685 -45.20 -41.71 6.32
C THR A 685 -44.70 -42.31 7.63
N LYS A 686 -43.38 -42.35 7.84
CA LYS A 686 -42.76 -43.12 8.92
C LYS A 686 -41.32 -42.69 9.22
N PHE A 687 -40.96 -42.67 10.50
CA PHE A 687 -39.57 -42.59 10.98
C PHE A 687 -39.17 -43.94 11.57
N THR A 688 -38.01 -44.48 11.17
CA THR A 688 -37.42 -45.73 11.67
C THR A 688 -36.04 -45.44 12.25
N TYR A 689 -35.78 -45.90 13.47
CA TYR A 689 -34.55 -45.68 14.24
C TYR A 689 -33.78 -46.99 14.45
N ASP A 690 -32.49 -47.02 14.09
CA ASP A 690 -31.53 -48.04 14.53
C ASP A 690 -30.53 -47.41 15.50
N PHE A 691 -30.69 -47.73 16.78
CA PHE A 691 -29.85 -47.22 17.87
C PHE A 691 -28.49 -47.94 18.00
N TRP A 692 -28.21 -48.91 17.12
CA TRP A 692 -26.94 -49.62 17.00
C TRP A 692 -26.54 -50.44 18.26
N GLU A 693 -27.53 -51.07 18.90
CA GLU A 693 -27.38 -51.96 20.07
C GLU A 693 -27.75 -53.43 19.75
N TRP A 694 -27.46 -53.91 18.53
CA TRP A 694 -27.84 -55.27 18.05
C TRP A 694 -29.35 -55.57 18.14
N LYS A 695 -30.18 -54.53 18.05
CA LYS A 695 -31.64 -54.60 18.03
C LYS A 695 -32.13 -54.40 16.61
N THR A 696 -33.31 -54.93 16.29
CA THR A 696 -34.00 -54.57 15.05
C THR A 696 -34.35 -53.08 15.05
N PRO A 697 -34.24 -52.36 13.93
CA PRO A 697 -34.71 -50.98 13.83
C PRO A 697 -36.18 -50.85 14.24
N VAL A 698 -36.53 -49.77 14.95
CA VAL A 698 -37.86 -49.57 15.55
C VAL A 698 -38.48 -48.30 15.02
N ASP A 699 -39.78 -48.34 14.75
CA ASP A 699 -40.54 -47.20 14.22
C ASP A 699 -41.14 -46.36 15.35
N TRP A 700 -40.96 -45.03 15.29
CA TRP A 700 -41.35 -44.07 16.35
C TRP A 700 -41.76 -42.70 15.74
N ASP A 701 -42.14 -41.77 16.62
CA ASP A 701 -42.39 -40.36 16.29
C ASP A 701 -41.11 -39.59 15.89
N ALA A 702 -41.28 -38.36 15.39
CA ALA A 702 -40.19 -37.46 15.00
C ALA A 702 -39.41 -36.85 16.18
N LYS A 703 -39.74 -37.19 17.43
CA LYS A 703 -38.95 -36.85 18.63
C LYS A 703 -38.86 -38.10 19.49
N GLN A 704 -37.65 -38.49 19.87
CA GLN A 704 -37.43 -39.75 20.56
C GLN A 704 -36.32 -39.70 21.60
N ASP A 705 -36.61 -40.18 22.80
CA ASP A 705 -35.65 -40.40 23.86
C ASP A 705 -35.14 -41.84 23.82
N TYR A 706 -33.83 -42.04 23.90
CA TYR A 706 -33.22 -43.37 24.00
C TYR A 706 -32.20 -43.45 25.13
N ARG A 707 -32.30 -44.50 25.95
CA ARG A 707 -31.42 -44.70 27.11
C ARG A 707 -30.31 -45.71 26.80
N TYR A 708 -29.14 -45.20 26.44
CA TYR A 708 -27.92 -45.98 26.33
C TYR A 708 -27.41 -46.43 27.70
N ARG A 709 -27.02 -47.71 27.80
CA ARG A 709 -26.60 -48.32 29.06
C ARG A 709 -25.09 -48.44 29.24
N PHE A 710 -24.34 -48.48 28.14
CA PHE A 710 -22.91 -48.79 28.14
C PHE A 710 -22.09 -47.67 27.45
N PRO A 711 -20.81 -47.51 27.79
CA PRO A 711 -19.94 -46.56 27.12
C PRO A 711 -19.45 -47.13 25.79
N TRP A 712 -19.77 -46.47 24.68
CA TRP A 712 -19.35 -46.88 23.34
C TRP A 712 -19.43 -45.73 22.33
N GLU A 713 -18.97 -45.98 21.11
CA GLU A 713 -19.24 -45.14 19.93
C GLU A 713 -20.41 -45.72 19.14
N TYR A 714 -21.59 -45.11 19.24
CA TYR A 714 -22.81 -45.56 18.58
C TYR A 714 -22.99 -44.83 17.24
N MET A 715 -23.18 -45.59 16.15
CA MET A 715 -23.51 -45.07 14.82
C MET A 715 -25.01 -45.21 14.58
N VAL A 716 -25.78 -44.30 15.15
CA VAL A 716 -27.25 -44.31 15.06
C VAL A 716 -27.67 -44.02 13.63
N GLU A 717 -28.42 -44.94 13.02
CA GLU A 717 -28.99 -44.75 11.69
C GLU A 717 -30.48 -44.44 11.83
N PHE A 718 -30.93 -43.47 11.05
CA PHE A 718 -32.32 -43.04 11.01
C PHE A 718 -32.76 -43.11 9.55
N ALA A 719 -33.89 -43.74 9.30
CA ALA A 719 -34.49 -43.83 7.97
C ALA A 719 -35.90 -43.25 7.99
N VAL A 720 -36.23 -42.44 6.99
CA VAL A 720 -37.60 -42.03 6.71
C VAL A 720 -38.15 -42.83 5.55
N THR A 721 -39.44 -43.19 5.63
CA THR A 721 -40.17 -43.85 4.54
C THR A 721 -41.07 -42.83 3.87
N LYS A 722 -41.10 -42.84 2.52
CA LYS A 722 -41.99 -41.99 1.72
C LYS A 722 -43.41 -42.58 1.65
N ASP A 723 -44.30 -41.92 0.91
CA ASP A 723 -45.58 -42.47 0.46
C ASP A 723 -45.43 -43.50 -0.68
N ASP A 724 -44.37 -43.39 -1.50
CA ASP A 724 -43.97 -44.41 -2.49
C ASP A 724 -43.33 -45.69 -1.88
N TRP A 725 -43.27 -45.78 -0.54
CA TRP A 725 -42.62 -46.85 0.26
C TRP A 725 -41.10 -46.99 0.11
N SER A 726 -40.43 -46.15 -0.69
CA SER A 726 -38.96 -46.07 -0.67
C SER A 726 -38.46 -45.47 0.65
N LYS A 727 -37.17 -45.68 0.93
CA LYS A 727 -36.50 -45.20 2.14
C LYS A 727 -35.26 -44.39 1.81
N GLN A 728 -34.98 -43.38 2.62
CA GLN A 728 -33.69 -42.68 2.66
C GLN A 728 -33.21 -42.62 4.11
N SER A 729 -31.89 -42.74 4.32
CA SER A 729 -31.30 -42.77 5.66
C SER A 729 -30.05 -41.88 5.79
N ILE A 730 -29.75 -41.51 7.03
CA ILE A 730 -28.55 -40.78 7.45
C ILE A 730 -28.08 -41.36 8.79
N LYS A 731 -26.78 -41.22 9.07
CA LYS A 731 -26.15 -41.77 10.28
C LYS A 731 -25.51 -40.68 11.14
N LYS A 732 -25.64 -40.78 12.45
CA LYS A 732 -25.10 -39.86 13.46
C LYS A 732 -24.21 -40.63 14.43
N LYS A 733 -23.00 -40.13 14.66
CA LYS A 733 -22.11 -40.68 15.69
C LYS A 733 -22.46 -40.06 17.05
N ILE A 734 -22.72 -40.90 18.05
CA ILE A 734 -22.86 -40.56 19.47
C ILE A 734 -21.69 -41.24 20.21
N ILE A 735 -21.05 -40.56 21.15
CA ILE A 735 -19.87 -41.08 21.87
C ILE A 735 -20.12 -40.94 23.38
N LEU A 736 -20.17 -42.07 24.08
CA LEU A 736 -20.41 -42.12 25.53
C LEU A 736 -19.22 -42.74 26.26
N LYS A 737 -18.72 -42.04 27.27
CA LYS A 737 -17.51 -42.38 28.03
C LYS A 737 -17.82 -43.27 29.23
N GLU A 738 -16.87 -44.10 29.66
CA GLU A 738 -16.97 -44.78 30.96
C GLU A 738 -16.84 -43.73 32.07
N LYS A 739 -17.83 -43.65 32.97
CA LYS A 739 -17.74 -42.80 34.16
C LYS A 739 -16.83 -43.47 35.18
N SER A 740 -15.94 -42.71 35.83
CA SER A 740 -14.99 -43.28 36.79
C SER A 740 -15.69 -44.09 37.89
N LYS A 741 -15.01 -45.15 38.32
CA LYS A 741 -15.42 -46.05 39.41
C LYS A 741 -14.28 -46.11 40.40
N ASP A 742 -14.30 -45.17 41.33
CA ASP A 742 -13.25 -44.99 42.32
C ASP A 742 -13.46 -46.04 43.43
N VAL A 743 -12.45 -46.90 43.63
CA VAL A 743 -12.48 -48.01 44.59
C VAL A 743 -11.57 -47.68 45.76
N ILE A 744 -12.10 -47.76 46.97
CA ILE A 744 -11.40 -47.48 48.21
C ILE A 744 -11.20 -48.79 48.98
N ILE A 745 -10.03 -48.92 49.62
CA ILE A 745 -9.75 -49.96 50.61
C ILE A 745 -9.45 -49.29 51.95
N ASN A 746 -10.35 -49.44 52.90
CA ASN A 746 -10.15 -49.05 54.29
C ASN A 746 -9.65 -50.24 55.10
N THR A 747 -8.88 -49.95 56.14
CA THR A 747 -8.26 -50.93 57.03
C THR A 747 -8.22 -50.33 58.43
N SER A 748 -8.64 -51.07 59.44
CA SER A 748 -8.66 -50.61 60.85
C SER A 748 -7.29 -50.15 61.36
N VAL A 749 -6.21 -50.70 60.80
CA VAL A 749 -4.81 -50.31 61.04
C VAL A 749 -3.98 -50.33 59.74
N SER A 750 -2.81 -49.70 59.76
CA SER A 750 -1.81 -49.73 58.68
C SER A 750 -0.57 -50.59 59.00
N SER A 751 -0.29 -50.82 60.29
CA SER A 751 0.66 -51.84 60.74
C SER A 751 0.20 -52.47 62.05
N TRP A 752 0.43 -53.77 62.22
CA TRP A 752 -0.09 -54.55 63.35
C TRP A 752 0.85 -55.69 63.74
N TYR A 753 0.45 -56.48 64.74
CA TYR A 753 1.21 -57.66 65.19
C TYR A 753 0.62 -58.96 64.66
N ILE A 754 1.44 -60.01 64.56
CA ILE A 754 0.98 -61.37 64.26
C ILE A 754 -0.14 -61.84 65.22
N TRP A 755 -1.03 -62.68 64.71
CA TRP A 755 -2.20 -63.25 65.41
C TRP A 755 -3.15 -62.21 66.00
N LYS A 756 -3.17 -60.99 65.44
CA LYS A 756 -4.16 -59.96 65.75
C LYS A 756 -5.06 -59.72 64.54
N GLN A 757 -6.35 -59.55 64.82
CA GLN A 757 -7.38 -59.24 63.85
C GLN A 757 -7.18 -57.82 63.29
N ILE A 758 -7.40 -57.70 61.97
CA ILE A 758 -7.49 -56.46 61.21
C ILE A 758 -8.79 -56.53 60.43
N ASP A 759 -9.62 -55.50 60.58
CA ASP A 759 -10.87 -55.34 59.84
C ASP A 759 -10.65 -54.51 58.57
N PHE A 760 -11.34 -54.88 57.49
CA PHE A 760 -11.26 -54.30 56.15
C PHE A 760 -12.65 -53.87 55.68
N ASP A 761 -12.73 -52.78 54.94
CA ASP A 761 -13.96 -52.36 54.26
C ASP A 761 -13.64 -51.56 52.98
N SER A 762 -14.68 -51.23 52.22
CA SER A 762 -14.58 -50.43 50.98
C SER A 762 -15.46 -49.18 50.99
N ALA A 763 -15.83 -48.68 52.18
CA ALA A 763 -16.67 -47.52 52.35
C ALA A 763 -16.09 -46.27 51.67
N GLY A 764 -16.96 -45.53 50.97
CA GLY A 764 -16.56 -44.42 50.10
C GLY A 764 -16.25 -44.83 48.66
N SER A 765 -16.18 -46.13 48.34
CA SER A 765 -16.24 -46.57 46.93
C SER A 765 -17.57 -46.16 46.30
N ILE A 766 -17.54 -45.73 45.04
CA ILE A 766 -18.73 -45.27 44.31
C ILE A 766 -19.30 -46.35 43.39
N TRP A 767 -20.61 -46.25 43.08
CA TRP A 767 -21.45 -47.21 42.31
C TRP A 767 -21.99 -48.42 43.09
N GLN A 768 -22.99 -49.08 42.50
CA GLN A 768 -23.57 -50.33 43.01
C GLN A 768 -22.63 -51.51 42.75
N ILE A 769 -22.18 -52.13 43.84
CA ILE A 769 -21.30 -53.30 43.87
C ILE A 769 -22.16 -54.54 44.10
N ASP A 770 -22.02 -55.55 43.25
CA ASP A 770 -22.78 -56.81 43.34
C ASP A 770 -21.92 -57.95 43.90
N VAL A 771 -20.59 -57.94 43.72
CA VAL A 771 -19.67 -58.96 44.24
C VAL A 771 -18.39 -58.35 44.81
N TYR A 772 -18.02 -58.80 46.00
CA TYR A 772 -16.73 -58.51 46.67
C TYR A 772 -15.81 -59.72 46.59
N SER A 773 -14.51 -59.50 46.38
CA SER A 773 -13.50 -60.55 46.40
C SER A 773 -12.17 -60.00 46.92
N TRP A 774 -11.83 -60.37 48.15
CA TRP A 774 -10.59 -60.03 48.85
C TRP A 774 -9.56 -61.15 48.70
N ASP A 775 -8.30 -60.78 48.42
CA ASP A 775 -7.14 -61.66 48.54
C ASP A 775 -6.14 -61.00 49.50
N PHE A 776 -5.83 -61.70 50.61
CA PHE A 776 -5.03 -61.15 51.70
C PHE A 776 -3.52 -61.34 51.52
N TRP A 777 -3.08 -61.92 50.40
CA TRP A 777 -1.67 -62.19 50.07
C TRP A 777 -0.97 -63.23 50.96
N ASP A 778 -1.74 -64.11 51.60
CA ASP A 778 -1.26 -65.26 52.40
C ASP A 778 -1.98 -66.58 52.07
N TRP A 779 -2.56 -66.65 50.85
CA TRP A 779 -3.44 -67.70 50.33
C TRP A 779 -4.87 -67.71 50.91
N SER A 780 -5.21 -66.85 51.88
CA SER A 780 -6.60 -66.66 52.32
C SER A 780 -7.36 -65.61 51.48
N ARG A 781 -8.69 -65.74 51.45
CA ARG A 781 -9.63 -64.89 50.71
C ARG A 781 -10.95 -64.74 51.45
N SER A 782 -11.68 -63.66 51.19
CA SER A 782 -13.09 -63.51 51.61
C SER A 782 -13.94 -62.88 50.50
N SER A 783 -15.24 -63.19 50.49
CA SER A 783 -16.25 -62.56 49.61
C SER A 783 -17.21 -61.64 50.37
N GLU A 784 -16.91 -61.32 51.62
CA GLU A 784 -17.73 -60.43 52.45
C GLU A 784 -17.47 -58.95 52.10
N PRO A 785 -18.46 -58.04 52.26
CA PRO A 785 -18.24 -56.61 52.05
C PRO A 785 -17.25 -55.99 53.06
N THR A 786 -17.21 -56.53 54.28
CA THR A 786 -16.42 -56.00 55.42
C THR A 786 -15.76 -57.14 56.21
N PRO A 787 -14.75 -57.84 55.66
CA PRO A 787 -14.14 -59.00 56.31
C PRO A 787 -13.12 -58.61 57.38
N SER A 788 -12.85 -59.57 58.28
CA SER A 788 -11.78 -59.50 59.26
C SER A 788 -10.75 -60.59 59.00
N HIS A 789 -9.46 -60.28 59.10
CA HIS A 789 -8.37 -61.25 58.87
C HIS A 789 -7.24 -61.12 59.90
N SER A 790 -6.43 -62.16 60.09
CA SER A 790 -5.29 -62.15 61.00
C SER A 790 -4.10 -62.96 60.46
N TYR A 791 -2.93 -62.32 60.39
CA TYR A 791 -1.73 -62.92 59.82
C TYR A 791 -0.89 -63.69 60.85
N SER A 792 -0.40 -64.86 60.47
CA SER A 792 0.42 -65.74 61.32
C SER A 792 1.92 -65.38 61.35
N THR A 793 2.38 -64.60 60.36
CA THR A 793 3.79 -64.33 60.07
C THR A 793 4.02 -62.82 59.89
N ALA A 794 5.16 -62.31 60.34
CA ALA A 794 5.53 -60.91 60.19
C ALA A 794 6.03 -60.66 58.75
N TRP A 795 5.26 -59.91 57.95
CA TRP A 795 5.59 -59.57 56.57
C TRP A 795 4.85 -58.30 56.10
N THR A 796 5.23 -57.79 54.93
CA THR A 796 4.51 -56.70 54.26
C THR A 796 3.54 -57.29 53.23
N TYR A 797 2.26 -57.31 53.56
CA TYR A 797 1.20 -57.91 52.75
C TYR A 797 0.56 -56.88 51.81
N GLN A 798 0.28 -57.28 50.56
CA GLN A 798 -0.43 -56.46 49.58
C GLN A 798 -1.85 -57.00 49.38
N ILE A 799 -2.78 -56.53 50.20
CA ILE A 799 -4.19 -56.93 50.15
C ILE A 799 -4.80 -56.39 48.87
N LYS A 800 -5.44 -57.27 48.10
CA LYS A 800 -6.11 -56.94 46.84
C LYS A 800 -7.63 -57.06 47.01
N LEU A 801 -8.34 -55.98 46.70
CA LEU A 801 -9.79 -55.99 46.54
C LEU A 801 -10.12 -56.06 45.05
N THR A 802 -11.00 -56.98 44.66
CA THR A 802 -11.62 -57.04 43.33
C THR A 802 -13.13 -56.87 43.51
N LEU A 803 -13.71 -55.91 42.80
CA LEU A 803 -15.14 -55.60 42.84
C LEU A 803 -15.76 -55.84 41.47
N THR A 804 -16.89 -56.54 41.44
CA THR A 804 -17.79 -56.59 40.29
C THR A 804 -18.98 -55.68 40.54
N PHE A 805 -19.17 -54.70 39.66
CA PHE A 805 -20.30 -53.77 39.70
C PHE A 805 -21.52 -54.37 38.99
N ALA A 806 -22.71 -53.81 39.24
CA ALA A 806 -23.99 -54.25 38.68
C ALA A 806 -24.10 -54.21 37.13
N ASP A 807 -23.15 -53.57 36.47
CA ASP A 807 -22.98 -53.55 35.01
C ASP A 807 -21.90 -54.53 34.51
N TRP A 808 -21.51 -55.50 35.34
CA TRP A 808 -20.52 -56.56 35.10
C TRP A 808 -19.08 -56.08 34.88
N VAL A 809 -18.81 -54.78 35.03
CA VAL A 809 -17.44 -54.25 35.03
C VAL A 809 -16.71 -54.71 36.28
N ILE A 810 -15.50 -55.24 36.09
CA ILE A 810 -14.60 -55.64 37.19
C ILE A 810 -13.53 -54.56 37.34
N LYS A 811 -13.38 -53.99 38.54
CA LYS A 811 -12.22 -53.18 38.93
C LYS A 811 -11.44 -53.90 40.03
N ASN A 812 -10.14 -53.65 40.12
CA ASN A 812 -9.31 -54.20 41.18
C ASN A 812 -8.35 -53.14 41.72
N TRP A 813 -8.09 -53.20 43.01
CA TRP A 813 -7.30 -52.23 43.77
C TRP A 813 -6.44 -52.95 44.81
N SER A 814 -5.35 -52.34 45.25
CA SER A 814 -4.42 -52.94 46.21
C SER A 814 -4.02 -51.97 47.31
N LYS A 815 -3.83 -52.46 48.53
CA LYS A 815 -3.35 -51.71 49.68
C LYS A 815 -2.36 -52.52 50.52
N THR A 816 -1.32 -51.86 51.01
CA THR A 816 -0.25 -52.49 51.78
C THR A 816 -0.50 -52.40 53.29
N ILE A 817 -0.25 -53.49 54.02
CA ILE A 817 -0.19 -53.54 55.49
C ILE A 817 1.16 -54.15 55.92
N ILE A 818 1.72 -53.66 57.03
CA ILE A 818 2.95 -54.19 57.62
C ILE A 818 2.62 -54.96 58.90
N VAL A 819 2.83 -56.27 58.92
CA VAL A 819 2.68 -57.14 60.10
C VAL A 819 4.04 -57.36 60.75
N LYS A 820 4.10 -57.30 62.08
CA LYS A 820 5.30 -57.33 62.93
C LYS A 820 5.25 -58.45 63.98
#